data_AF-A0A246F5E9-F1
#
_entry.id   AF-A0A246F5E9-F1
#
_cell.length_a   1.000
_cell.length_b   1.000
_cell.length_c   1.000
_cell.angle_alpha   90.00
_cell.angle_beta   90.00
_cell.angle_gamma   90.00
#
_symmetry.space_group_name_H-M   'P 1'
#
loop_
_entity.id
_entity.type
_entity.pdbx_description
1 polymer ?
#
loop_
_entity_poly.entity_id
_entity_poly.type
_entity_poly.pdbx_seq_one_letter_code
_entity_poly.pdbx_strand_id
1 'polypeptide(L)'
;MKQSRSFIRNKVSLAISLATASFALSAQENHLIYNQQGAPVFEIRYFNVGDGSFLNNGEKDISSTWNLNADQKKKVQSALGYWASIIQPPPGMSPAIINVGSFNDENAGGTSGIVKNNSAFTISQLQAAFLGVNPGELSFGSHGQFVLGKLDFDTTPYTPLQQPGTGKFDLTATAIHELAHGLGVLNSVENKSGATTPAFANQIGTWAQHLRDDNGNAAQPGQYVLCTGCKNDYTSNAFDVRKDQGYFTGDHVTEVLAGAMPGIPVKILDVEGGVDEDYMSHIELKNSLMSHQNYRNYTTFMEAELAVLQDLGYQIDRRNAFGYSIYGNSQTLYNQNGYFKRNETGTAYLTGAYNETPLGVGLHVYGSDNLIFQQADLLTQGAGAAGVRVDGEGNTLVVEPGTRIHANGLNGVGVLFAYGKDHDFVQRGDIEALGENGVGAKFSFGNNLLGNATEYRGSYFQFQGNRVLDNPLPELMGAMVDTVNISGRLAGSAAAIQIDDSALVNQINILAGAQLEGGIYSDYNRWQGIEQRFTQLNFGLLNDGQGRALDQADPNFRMTYDGDIQGIRSLVLNLRGGETSLNSQNNQLYAVNVEEGATLRGNGQFQLNPNGEFVNRGTVAPGNSLGRITVDGDYRQTGTGQLLVEVNDKGAHDSLVVKGNADLAGRLTVAPARGWYSPQWTVSSSRLLNSTSTTGSFDTVESLLVSPTLSLLATPKADGSYLLNFERSSDAYAQYALSKNGREVGEALSETASQVKAGDTDRQKLYTALDFSEADGGTIGRALEQLSPSAYSAMVASSLQREQQVADAISAREPGKLRDDEWQAFIQPFGGNTRQNSDSHTVGFNSDSSGVIFGAETAATSDGNLIVGLHGAASKQKVNLKDPLHGDGDTTALELGVHARYAADPMAGSYMLGSARIGYETGELKRKLDFADYSAENKADWTGKSASLVGGGGYRFKLNENVSLGPIATLTYTSLWRDGTHEKGADGSTLKLKSQQFDSLRSSIGLNSAMNFPLDGGKAIKAEGQITWNHELLDTNLIQDATFANYQGVKFKSKNTVMDRDSMGLRGSVRYQISENVDIGAGVASDLFRTGYNSVSGNLSLDWRF
;
A
#
# COMPACT_ATOMS: atom_id res chain seq x y z
N MET A 1 8.18 60.70 37.29
CA MET A 1 8.05 62.12 37.68
C MET A 1 6.62 62.32 38.18
N LYS A 2 6.45 62.68 39.47
CA LYS A 2 5.27 63.27 40.15
C LYS A 2 3.91 62.53 40.04
N GLN A 3 3.10 62.30 41.09
CA GLN A 3 3.21 62.50 42.54
C GLN A 3 1.91 61.93 43.20
N SER A 4 2.06 61.28 44.37
CA SER A 4 1.21 61.44 45.59
C SER A 4 -0.27 60.95 45.56
N ARG A 5 -0.82 60.18 46.51
CA ARG A 5 -0.73 60.21 47.99
C ARG A 5 -1.14 58.88 48.65
N SER A 6 -0.39 58.48 49.68
CA SER A 6 -0.83 57.67 50.84
C SER A 6 -1.64 58.58 51.81
N PHE A 7 -2.38 58.16 52.83
CA PHE A 7 -2.17 57.20 53.92
C PHE A 7 -3.50 57.21 54.75
N ILE A 8 -3.84 56.13 55.46
CA ILE A 8 -4.09 56.08 56.92
C ILE A 8 -4.81 54.75 57.24
N ARG A 9 -4.07 53.88 57.93
CA ARG A 9 -4.59 52.81 58.78
C ARG A 9 -4.79 53.39 60.19
N ASN A 10 -5.88 53.02 60.85
CA ASN A 10 -5.96 52.99 62.31
C ASN A 10 -6.45 51.60 62.75
N LYS A 11 -5.60 50.89 63.48
CA LYS A 11 -5.97 49.89 64.50
C LYS A 11 -6.08 50.69 65.82
N VAL A 12 -6.93 50.41 66.80
CA VAL A 12 -6.94 49.26 67.73
C VAL A 12 -8.13 49.50 68.67
N SER A 13 -8.93 48.47 69.01
CA SER A 13 -9.16 48.04 70.41
C SER A 13 -10.23 46.96 70.55
N LEU A 14 -10.00 46.17 71.58
CA LEU A 14 -10.40 44.79 71.82
C LEU A 14 -11.45 44.71 72.95
N ALA A 15 -12.32 43.71 72.86
CA ALA A 15 -12.90 42.90 73.94
C ALA A 15 -14.22 43.31 74.65
N ILE A 16 -14.96 42.22 74.96
CA ILE A 16 -16.13 42.00 75.85
C ILE A 16 -17.48 42.14 75.10
N SER A 17 -18.15 41.05 74.71
CA SER A 17 -18.76 40.10 75.67
C SER A 17 -18.97 38.71 75.05
N LEU A 18 -18.38 37.67 75.66
CA LEU A 18 -18.85 36.29 75.59
C LEU A 18 -20.10 36.16 76.47
N ALA A 19 -21.19 35.60 75.94
CA ALA A 19 -21.99 34.53 76.56
C ALA A 19 -23.33 34.36 75.80
N THR A 20 -23.33 33.48 74.81
CA THR A 20 -24.40 32.49 74.60
C THR A 20 -23.78 31.36 73.80
N ALA A 21 -23.73 30.19 74.41
CA ALA A 21 -23.29 28.96 73.79
C ALA A 21 -24.35 28.47 72.80
N SER A 22 -23.92 28.02 71.63
CA SER A 22 -24.26 26.74 71.01
C SER A 22 -23.42 26.60 69.73
N PHE A 23 -22.69 25.50 69.62
CA PHE A 23 -21.90 25.16 68.45
C PHE A 23 -22.81 25.03 67.22
N ALA A 24 -22.51 25.76 66.16
CA ALA A 24 -22.89 25.38 64.80
C ALA A 24 -21.65 25.58 63.91
N LEU A 25 -20.69 24.67 64.07
CA LEU A 25 -19.64 24.46 63.07
C LEU A 25 -20.38 24.10 61.77
N SER A 26 -20.43 25.07 60.86
CA SER A 26 -20.98 24.90 59.52
C SER A 26 -19.93 24.24 58.63
N ALA A 27 -20.35 23.43 57.65
CA ALA A 27 -19.51 22.69 56.69
C ALA A 27 -18.17 23.38 56.36
N GLN A 28 -17.06 22.65 56.52
CA GLN A 28 -15.71 23.23 56.46
C GLN A 28 -15.13 23.30 55.03
N GLU A 29 -15.77 22.66 54.06
CA GLU A 29 -15.29 22.55 52.67
C GLU A 29 -16.43 22.76 51.66
N ASN A 30 -16.36 23.87 50.91
CA ASN A 30 -17.34 24.23 49.87
C ASN A 30 -16.68 24.28 48.48
N HIS A 31 -17.40 23.83 47.45
CA HIS A 31 -16.94 23.85 46.06
C HIS A 31 -18.02 24.37 45.12
N LEU A 32 -17.65 25.26 44.19
CA LEU A 32 -18.54 25.72 43.14
C LEU A 32 -18.40 24.84 41.89
N ILE A 33 -19.53 24.45 41.31
CA ILE A 33 -19.61 23.76 40.02
C ILE A 33 -20.14 24.71 38.98
N TYR A 34 -19.47 24.75 37.83
CA TYR A 34 -19.77 25.69 36.75
C TYR A 34 -20.31 24.96 35.52
N ASN A 35 -21.18 25.62 34.75
CA ASN A 35 -21.59 25.14 33.43
C ASN A 35 -20.52 25.46 32.36
N GLN A 36 -20.77 25.04 31.12
CA GLN A 36 -19.86 25.28 29.98
C GLN A 36 -19.61 26.77 29.69
N GLN A 37 -20.53 27.66 30.07
CA GLN A 37 -20.41 29.12 29.92
C GLN A 37 -19.67 29.78 31.09
N GLY A 38 -19.20 29.00 32.07
CA GLY A 38 -18.46 29.50 33.24
C GLY A 38 -19.34 30.13 34.33
N ALA A 39 -20.66 29.93 34.29
CA ALA A 39 -21.58 30.39 35.33
C ALA A 39 -21.71 29.33 36.45
N PRO A 40 -21.69 29.72 37.74
CA PRO A 40 -21.84 28.78 38.85
C PRO A 40 -23.29 28.27 38.92
N VAL A 41 -23.46 26.95 38.87
CA VAL A 41 -24.76 26.26 38.90
C VAL A 41 -25.04 25.66 40.27
N PHE A 42 -24.03 25.03 40.89
CA PHE A 42 -24.16 24.40 42.21
C PHE A 42 -23.07 24.88 43.18
N GLU A 43 -23.41 24.93 44.47
CA GLU A 43 -22.47 25.03 45.58
C GLU A 43 -22.55 23.73 46.39
N ILE A 44 -21.50 22.92 46.39
CA ILE A 44 -21.41 21.70 47.18
C ILE A 44 -20.84 22.05 48.55
N ARG A 45 -21.47 21.56 49.62
CA ARG A 45 -20.99 21.69 51.00
C ARG A 45 -20.75 20.31 51.58
N TYR A 46 -19.50 19.97 51.87
CA TYR A 46 -19.13 18.68 52.47
C TYR A 46 -19.15 18.75 53.99
N PHE A 47 -19.89 17.84 54.60
CA PHE A 47 -19.97 17.67 56.05
C PHE A 47 -19.10 16.50 56.48
N ASN A 48 -18.03 16.76 57.24
CA ASN A 48 -17.22 15.74 57.87
C ASN A 48 -17.80 15.35 59.24
N VAL A 49 -17.22 14.31 59.86
CA VAL A 49 -17.55 13.91 61.23
C VAL A 49 -17.31 15.10 62.17
N GLY A 50 -18.39 15.58 62.79
CA GLY A 50 -18.37 16.71 63.72
C GLY A 50 -18.92 18.04 63.16
N ASP A 51 -19.22 18.13 61.87
CA ASP A 51 -19.71 19.36 61.20
C ASP A 51 -21.24 19.58 61.34
N GLY A 52 -21.89 18.87 62.25
CA GLY A 52 -23.34 18.97 62.49
C GLY A 52 -24.19 18.14 61.53
N SER A 53 -25.50 18.35 61.62
CA SER A 53 -26.49 17.61 60.82
C SER A 53 -26.74 18.30 59.47
N PHE A 54 -26.93 17.50 58.43
CA PHE A 54 -27.02 17.98 57.05
C PHE A 54 -28.26 17.47 56.29
N LEU A 55 -29.01 16.54 56.87
CA LEU A 55 -30.11 15.75 56.31
C LEU A 55 -31.04 15.29 57.44
N ASN A 56 -32.32 15.05 57.15
CA ASN A 56 -33.26 14.34 58.03
C ASN A 56 -33.82 13.12 57.27
N ASN A 57 -33.90 11.95 57.91
CA ASN A 57 -34.39 10.72 57.29
C ASN A 57 -35.84 10.35 57.65
N GLY A 58 -36.66 11.32 58.07
CA GLY A 58 -38.03 11.11 58.53
C GLY A 58 -38.16 10.80 60.02
N GLU A 59 -37.11 10.30 60.67
CA GLU A 59 -37.11 9.98 62.11
C GLU A 59 -36.19 10.87 62.94
N LYS A 60 -35.00 11.22 62.41
CA LYS A 60 -34.00 12.02 63.11
C LYS A 60 -33.09 12.78 62.14
N ASP A 61 -32.45 13.82 62.65
CA ASP A 61 -31.41 14.54 61.95
C ASP A 61 -30.13 13.68 61.87
N ILE A 62 -29.53 13.63 60.68
CA ILE A 62 -28.34 12.83 60.36
C ILE A 62 -27.12 13.74 60.26
N SER A 63 -26.04 13.30 60.91
CA SER A 63 -24.70 13.89 60.82
C SER A 63 -23.72 12.86 60.26
N SER A 64 -22.65 13.33 59.59
CA SER A 64 -21.70 12.43 58.93
C SER A 64 -21.04 11.46 59.90
N THR A 65 -21.05 10.17 59.55
CA THR A 65 -20.47 9.11 60.40
C THR A 65 -19.05 8.70 60.02
N TRP A 66 -18.59 9.08 58.82
CA TRP A 66 -17.22 8.93 58.33
C TRP A 66 -16.87 10.02 57.30
N ASN A 67 -15.59 10.23 57.01
CA ASN A 67 -15.16 11.30 56.09
C ASN A 67 -14.95 10.76 54.68
N LEU A 68 -15.56 11.41 53.68
CA LEU A 68 -15.28 11.13 52.27
C LEU A 68 -13.82 11.49 51.95
N ASN A 69 -13.16 10.62 51.19
CA ASN A 69 -11.82 10.88 50.70
C ASN A 69 -11.83 11.85 49.50
N ALA A 70 -10.65 12.31 49.07
CA ALA A 70 -10.53 13.29 48.00
C ALA A 70 -11.05 12.79 46.64
N ASP A 71 -10.94 11.50 46.34
CA ASP A 71 -11.44 10.91 45.09
C ASP A 71 -12.97 10.82 45.07
N GLN A 72 -13.56 10.35 46.17
CA GLN A 72 -15.01 10.30 46.34
C GLN A 72 -15.64 11.70 46.19
N LYS A 73 -15.03 12.73 46.81
CA LYS A 73 -15.46 14.12 46.63
C LYS A 73 -15.38 14.59 45.18
N LYS A 74 -14.32 14.23 44.45
CA LYS A 74 -14.19 14.55 43.02
C LYS A 74 -15.26 13.86 42.17
N LYS A 75 -15.61 12.61 42.48
CA LYS A 75 -16.68 11.88 41.78
C LYS A 75 -18.06 12.52 41.97
N VAL A 76 -18.36 12.93 43.19
CA VAL A 76 -19.59 13.71 43.48
C VAL A 76 -19.57 15.07 42.78
N GLN A 77 -18.41 15.75 42.73
CA GLN A 77 -18.24 16.97 41.94
C GLN A 77 -18.49 16.73 40.45
N SER A 78 -18.00 15.63 39.88
CA SER A 78 -18.22 15.24 38.48
C SER A 78 -19.69 14.96 38.17
N ALA A 79 -20.42 14.30 39.08
CA ALA A 79 -21.87 14.07 38.95
C ALA A 79 -22.66 15.39 38.88
N LEU A 80 -22.33 16.35 39.73
CA LEU A 80 -22.93 17.69 39.68
C LEU A 80 -22.45 18.49 38.46
N GLY A 81 -21.24 18.24 37.99
CA GLY A 81 -20.73 18.77 36.71
C GLY A 81 -21.54 18.28 35.51
N TYR A 82 -21.94 17.00 35.51
CA TYR A 82 -22.88 16.47 34.51
C TYR A 82 -24.21 17.22 34.57
N TRP A 83 -24.84 17.34 35.74
CA TRP A 83 -26.09 18.10 35.88
C TRP A 83 -25.95 19.57 35.46
N ALA A 84 -24.82 20.21 35.76
CA ALA A 84 -24.53 21.59 35.34
C ALA A 84 -24.33 21.73 33.82
N SER A 85 -24.02 20.64 33.12
CA SER A 85 -23.94 20.62 31.66
C SER A 85 -25.29 20.40 30.97
N ILE A 86 -26.27 19.84 31.69
CA ILE A 86 -27.61 19.51 31.19
C ILE A 86 -28.62 20.60 31.53
N ILE A 87 -28.68 21.04 32.78
CA ILE A 87 -29.69 21.95 33.30
C ILE A 87 -29.18 23.39 33.22
N GLN A 88 -29.93 24.24 32.52
CA GLN A 88 -29.63 25.67 32.43
C GLN A 88 -30.45 26.47 33.45
N PRO A 89 -29.83 27.04 34.50
CA PRO A 89 -30.56 27.91 35.40
C PRO A 89 -30.95 29.23 34.71
N PRO A 90 -32.06 29.87 35.11
CA PRO A 90 -32.41 31.20 34.64
C PRO A 90 -31.27 32.21 34.89
N PRO A 91 -31.03 33.18 33.97
CA PRO A 91 -29.98 34.17 34.13
C PRO A 91 -30.09 34.93 35.46
N GLY A 92 -28.99 35.06 36.19
CA GLY A 92 -28.90 35.86 37.43
C GLY A 92 -29.30 35.12 38.72
N MET A 93 -29.58 33.82 38.66
CA MET A 93 -29.85 32.99 39.85
C MET A 93 -28.56 32.67 40.62
N SER A 94 -28.68 32.52 41.95
CA SER A 94 -27.58 32.02 42.79
C SER A 94 -27.42 30.51 42.62
N PRO A 95 -26.21 29.95 42.80
CA PRO A 95 -25.98 28.51 42.67
C PRO A 95 -26.83 27.72 43.69
N ALA A 96 -27.39 26.60 43.24
CA ALA A 96 -28.15 25.71 44.10
C ALA A 96 -27.21 24.98 45.07
N ILE A 97 -27.48 25.15 46.36
CA ILE A 97 -26.69 24.55 47.44
C ILE A 97 -27.05 23.08 47.64
N ILE A 98 -26.05 22.20 47.58
CA ILE A 98 -26.16 20.77 47.84
C ILE A 98 -25.29 20.39 49.05
N ASN A 99 -25.92 19.88 50.11
CA ASN A 99 -25.20 19.35 51.26
C ASN A 99 -24.84 17.88 51.02
N VAL A 100 -23.57 17.51 51.25
CA VAL A 100 -23.06 16.15 51.08
C VAL A 100 -22.47 15.63 52.39
N GLY A 101 -22.94 14.47 52.86
CA GLY A 101 -22.41 13.81 54.05
C GLY A 101 -22.45 12.29 53.94
N SER A 102 -22.32 11.59 55.07
CA SER A 102 -22.19 10.13 55.07
C SER A 102 -22.87 9.40 56.24
N PHE A 103 -23.21 8.13 56.04
CA PHE A 103 -23.77 7.26 57.10
C PHE A 103 -23.15 5.85 57.07
N ASN A 104 -23.43 5.04 58.09
CA ASN A 104 -22.88 3.68 58.24
C ASN A 104 -23.81 2.59 57.70
N ASP A 105 -24.61 2.91 56.68
CA ASP A 105 -25.50 1.96 56.00
C ASP A 105 -24.93 1.58 54.63
N GLU A 106 -25.22 0.37 54.12
CA GLU A 106 -24.86 -0.06 52.76
C GLU A 106 -25.87 0.49 51.75
N ASN A 107 -25.93 1.81 51.62
CA ASN A 107 -26.84 2.49 50.70
C ASN A 107 -26.27 3.84 50.22
N ALA A 108 -26.96 4.52 49.33
CA ALA A 108 -26.84 5.95 49.07
C ALA A 108 -28.24 6.57 49.11
N GLY A 109 -28.32 7.90 49.19
CA GLY A 109 -29.61 8.57 49.20
C GLY A 109 -29.52 10.02 48.78
N GLY A 110 -30.46 10.48 47.97
CA GLY A 110 -30.62 11.88 47.61
C GLY A 110 -32.03 12.39 47.85
N THR A 111 -32.14 13.62 48.34
CA THR A 111 -33.45 14.22 48.62
C THR A 111 -33.41 15.74 48.54
N SER A 112 -34.59 16.35 48.58
CA SER A 112 -34.79 17.79 48.67
C SER A 112 -36.08 18.05 49.44
N GLY A 113 -36.05 19.00 50.38
CA GLY A 113 -37.26 19.43 51.07
C GLY A 113 -38.30 19.97 50.09
N ILE A 114 -39.58 19.96 50.47
CA ILE A 114 -40.66 20.51 49.64
C ILE A 114 -40.91 21.99 49.93
N VAL A 115 -41.33 22.76 48.92
CA VAL A 115 -41.78 24.14 49.12
C VAL A 115 -43.10 24.15 49.87
N LYS A 116 -43.08 24.62 51.12
CA LYS A 116 -44.26 24.71 51.98
C LYS A 116 -45.19 25.81 51.50
N ASN A 117 -46.37 25.44 51.02
CA ASN A 117 -47.44 26.35 50.62
C ASN A 117 -48.82 25.76 50.97
N ASN A 118 -49.89 26.56 50.87
CA ASN A 118 -51.28 26.12 51.13
C ASN A 118 -51.98 25.55 49.87
N SER A 119 -51.23 25.21 48.83
CA SER A 119 -51.76 24.65 47.58
C SER A 119 -51.89 23.12 47.67
N ALA A 120 -52.68 22.51 46.79
CA ALA A 120 -52.67 21.06 46.57
C ALA A 120 -51.47 20.59 45.72
N PHE A 121 -50.59 21.53 45.32
CA PHE A 121 -49.43 21.32 44.46
C PHE A 121 -48.15 21.85 45.11
N THR A 122 -47.08 21.08 45.06
CA THR A 122 -45.76 21.45 45.60
C THR A 122 -44.62 21.03 44.66
N ILE A 123 -43.43 21.58 44.86
CA ILE A 123 -42.19 21.23 44.15
C ILE A 123 -41.06 21.11 45.16
N SER A 124 -39.97 20.44 44.81
CA SER A 124 -38.79 20.38 45.68
C SER A 124 -38.11 21.76 45.78
N GLN A 125 -37.40 22.01 46.87
CA GLN A 125 -36.64 23.25 47.08
C GLN A 125 -35.52 23.40 46.05
N LEU A 126 -34.95 22.27 45.58
CA LEU A 126 -33.97 22.26 44.50
C LEU A 126 -34.62 22.59 43.16
N GLN A 127 -35.79 22.02 42.85
CA GLN A 127 -36.56 22.37 41.66
C GLN A 127 -36.95 23.85 41.68
N ALA A 128 -37.40 24.38 42.81
CA ALA A 128 -37.72 25.79 42.96
C ALA A 128 -36.54 26.71 42.62
N ALA A 129 -35.32 26.34 43.05
CA ALA A 129 -34.10 27.09 42.74
C ALA A 129 -33.82 27.17 41.22
N PHE A 130 -34.14 26.12 40.46
CA PHE A 130 -33.95 26.11 39.00
C PHE A 130 -35.13 26.71 38.22
N LEU A 131 -36.32 26.75 38.80
CA LEU A 131 -37.51 27.33 38.17
C LEU A 131 -37.69 28.83 38.47
N GLY A 132 -36.78 29.46 39.24
CA GLY A 132 -36.95 30.86 39.64
C GLY A 132 -38.02 31.07 40.71
N VAL A 133 -38.42 30.01 41.42
CA VAL A 133 -39.44 30.03 42.47
C VAL A 133 -38.75 30.18 43.83
N ASN A 134 -39.33 30.98 44.73
CA ASN A 134 -38.78 31.12 46.09
C ASN A 134 -38.89 29.79 46.86
N PRO A 135 -37.77 29.17 47.28
CA PRO A 135 -37.79 27.87 47.96
C PRO A 135 -38.25 27.95 49.43
N GLY A 136 -38.44 29.15 49.98
CA GLY A 136 -38.75 29.36 51.40
C GLY A 136 -37.52 29.14 52.29
N GLU A 137 -37.76 28.77 53.55
CA GLU A 137 -36.69 28.42 54.49
C GLU A 137 -36.03 27.10 54.08
N LEU A 138 -34.74 27.14 53.76
CA LEU A 138 -33.99 26.00 53.24
C LEU A 138 -33.75 24.92 54.30
N SER A 139 -34.04 23.67 53.93
CA SER A 139 -33.77 22.50 54.77
C SER A 139 -32.26 22.35 55.00
N PHE A 140 -31.83 22.40 56.26
CA PHE A 140 -30.40 22.40 56.65
C PHE A 140 -29.56 23.46 55.90
N GLY A 141 -30.17 24.61 55.54
CA GLY A 141 -29.49 25.67 54.79
C GLY A 141 -29.11 25.32 53.35
N SER A 142 -29.74 24.30 52.76
CA SER A 142 -29.46 23.78 51.41
C SER A 142 -30.75 23.51 50.62
N HIS A 143 -30.62 23.45 49.29
CA HIS A 143 -31.72 23.14 48.40
C HIS A 143 -31.88 21.63 48.17
N GLY A 144 -30.78 20.86 48.24
CA GLY A 144 -30.79 19.41 48.17
C GLY A 144 -29.73 18.79 49.09
N GLN A 145 -29.91 17.51 49.41
CA GLN A 145 -29.03 16.74 50.28
C GLN A 145 -28.66 15.40 49.61
N PHE A 146 -27.40 14.98 49.75
CA PHE A 146 -26.89 13.69 49.30
C PHE A 146 -26.12 13.02 50.45
N VAL A 147 -26.45 11.75 50.73
CA VAL A 147 -25.79 10.94 51.76
C VAL A 147 -25.16 9.71 51.13
N LEU A 148 -23.90 9.48 51.48
CA LEU A 148 -23.12 8.35 51.00
C LEU A 148 -22.90 7.30 52.10
N GLY A 149 -23.19 6.05 51.80
CA GLY A 149 -22.94 4.90 52.68
C GLY A 149 -21.72 4.08 52.30
N LYS A 150 -21.66 2.87 52.86
CA LYS A 150 -20.53 1.94 52.76
C LYS A 150 -20.71 0.87 51.69
N LEU A 151 -21.30 1.23 50.54
CA LEU A 151 -21.28 0.37 49.36
C LEU A 151 -19.83 0.18 48.88
N ASP A 152 -19.60 -0.91 48.13
CA ASP A 152 -18.31 -1.28 47.56
C ASP A 152 -17.99 -0.45 46.30
N PHE A 153 -17.81 0.86 46.51
CA PHE A 153 -17.55 1.84 45.45
C PHE A 153 -16.18 1.65 44.80
N ASP A 154 -16.13 1.95 43.50
CA ASP A 154 -14.89 1.94 42.75
C ASP A 154 -13.88 2.98 43.28
N THR A 155 -12.60 2.62 43.29
CA THR A 155 -11.50 3.48 43.76
C THR A 155 -10.68 4.09 42.64
N THR A 156 -11.09 3.86 41.38
CA THR A 156 -10.42 4.41 40.20
C THR A 156 -10.81 5.87 39.99
N PRO A 157 -9.87 6.77 39.63
CA PRO A 157 -10.21 8.14 39.31
C PRO A 157 -11.29 8.21 38.21
N TYR A 158 -12.25 9.11 38.37
CA TYR A 158 -13.32 9.27 37.40
C TYR A 158 -12.79 9.64 36.01
N THR A 159 -13.24 8.89 35.01
CA THR A 159 -13.13 9.27 33.60
C THR A 159 -14.49 9.07 32.93
N PRO A 160 -14.96 10.00 32.07
CA PRO A 160 -16.26 9.85 31.42
C PRO A 160 -16.30 8.61 30.51
N LEU A 161 -17.33 7.79 30.67
CA LEU A 161 -17.61 6.59 29.87
C LEU A 161 -19.13 6.41 29.74
N GLN A 162 -19.60 5.89 28.60
CA GLN A 162 -21.02 5.56 28.37
C GLN A 162 -21.53 4.39 29.22
N GLN A 163 -20.62 3.57 29.74
CA GLN A 163 -20.88 2.38 30.54
C GLN A 163 -19.95 2.39 31.77
N PRO A 164 -20.34 1.75 32.89
CA PRO A 164 -19.51 1.67 34.10
C PRO A 164 -18.13 1.06 33.81
N GLY A 165 -17.08 1.75 34.29
CA GLY A 165 -15.69 1.40 33.95
C GLY A 165 -15.09 0.26 34.77
N THR A 166 -15.73 -0.15 35.87
CA THR A 166 -15.24 -1.21 36.76
C THR A 166 -16.37 -2.14 37.20
N GLY A 167 -16.04 -3.32 37.70
CA GLY A 167 -17.01 -4.25 38.29
C GLY A 167 -17.45 -3.90 39.73
N LYS A 168 -17.19 -2.69 40.21
CA LYS A 168 -17.57 -2.16 41.53
C LYS A 168 -18.69 -1.13 41.39
N PHE A 169 -19.29 -0.68 42.50
CA PHE A 169 -20.33 0.35 42.44
C PHE A 169 -19.77 1.64 41.83
N ASP A 170 -20.40 2.17 40.79
CA ASP A 170 -19.98 3.42 40.16
C ASP A 170 -20.49 4.61 40.98
N LEU A 171 -19.58 5.26 41.71
CA LEU A 171 -19.96 6.35 42.61
C LEU A 171 -20.47 7.59 41.86
N THR A 172 -19.93 7.91 40.69
CA THR A 172 -20.37 9.08 39.94
C THR A 172 -21.79 8.86 39.42
N ALA A 173 -22.05 7.70 38.83
CA ALA A 173 -23.38 7.33 38.35
C ALA A 173 -24.39 7.25 39.50
N THR A 174 -24.00 6.68 40.64
CA THR A 174 -24.83 6.68 41.87
C THR A 174 -25.16 8.10 42.31
N ALA A 175 -24.19 9.01 42.35
CA ALA A 175 -24.46 10.40 42.71
C ALA A 175 -25.36 11.12 41.68
N ILE A 176 -25.24 10.83 40.37
CA ILE A 176 -26.17 11.35 39.35
C ILE A 176 -27.60 10.87 39.65
N HIS A 177 -27.75 9.57 39.92
CA HIS A 177 -29.03 8.93 40.26
C HIS A 177 -29.67 9.59 41.49
N GLU A 178 -28.98 9.61 42.63
CA GLU A 178 -29.52 10.12 43.87
C GLU A 178 -29.91 11.60 43.79
N LEU A 179 -29.09 12.40 43.10
CA LEU A 179 -29.38 13.83 42.94
C LEU A 179 -30.62 14.09 42.06
N ALA A 180 -31.00 13.16 41.19
CA ALA A 180 -32.21 13.27 40.38
C ALA A 180 -33.49 13.25 41.22
N HIS A 181 -33.49 12.51 42.33
CA HIS A 181 -34.58 12.58 43.31
C HIS A 181 -34.70 14.00 43.86
N GLY A 182 -33.59 14.65 44.23
CA GLY A 182 -33.62 16.06 44.61
C GLY A 182 -34.23 16.98 43.53
N LEU A 183 -34.01 16.67 42.24
CA LEU A 183 -34.53 17.40 41.09
C LEU A 183 -36.03 17.14 40.81
N GLY A 184 -36.72 16.39 41.66
CA GLY A 184 -38.18 16.24 41.59
C GLY A 184 -38.66 14.92 41.00
N VAL A 185 -37.76 13.97 40.71
CA VAL A 185 -38.12 12.56 40.46
C VAL A 185 -38.40 11.89 41.81
N LEU A 186 -39.52 12.26 42.44
CA LEU A 186 -39.84 11.90 43.83
C LEU A 186 -41.22 11.28 43.94
N ASN A 187 -41.38 10.32 44.87
CA ASN A 187 -42.70 9.81 45.17
C ASN A 187 -43.52 10.89 45.91
N SER A 188 -44.82 10.90 45.64
CA SER A 188 -45.81 11.62 46.44
C SER A 188 -46.75 10.63 47.12
N VAL A 189 -46.28 9.41 47.37
CA VAL A 189 -47.07 8.28 47.86
C VAL A 189 -46.58 7.92 49.26
N GLU A 190 -47.50 7.86 50.22
CA GLU A 190 -47.21 7.57 51.62
C GLU A 190 -48.13 6.45 52.15
N ASN A 191 -47.68 5.76 53.20
CA ASN A 191 -48.49 4.75 53.88
C ASN A 191 -49.54 5.42 54.79
N LYS A 192 -50.83 5.34 54.44
CA LYS A 192 -51.91 6.02 55.20
C LYS A 192 -52.41 5.27 56.43
N SER A 193 -52.31 3.94 56.47
CA SER A 193 -52.93 3.10 57.51
C SER A 193 -52.08 1.88 57.87
N GLY A 194 -50.76 2.04 57.87
CA GLY A 194 -49.77 1.00 58.16
C GLY A 194 -48.95 0.60 56.94
N ALA A 195 -48.01 -0.32 57.10
CA ALA A 195 -47.15 -0.77 55.99
C ALA A 195 -47.98 -1.29 54.80
N THR A 196 -47.52 -1.04 53.57
CA THR A 196 -48.16 -1.46 52.31
C THR A 196 -49.58 -0.92 52.10
N THR A 197 -49.88 0.29 52.60
CA THR A 197 -51.15 1.00 52.35
C THR A 197 -50.91 2.31 51.58
N PRO A 198 -50.33 2.25 50.37
CA PRO A 198 -49.92 3.43 49.63
C PRO A 198 -51.10 4.30 49.23
N ALA A 199 -50.99 5.60 49.46
CA ALA A 199 -51.89 6.60 48.94
C ALA A 199 -51.11 7.86 48.55
N PHE A 200 -51.56 8.56 47.51
CA PHE A 200 -51.02 9.87 47.21
C PHE A 200 -51.28 10.82 48.38
N ALA A 201 -50.26 11.60 48.73
CA ALA A 201 -50.36 12.68 49.70
C ALA A 201 -51.42 13.72 49.27
N ASN A 202 -51.89 14.52 50.22
CA ASN A 202 -52.87 15.59 49.92
C ASN A 202 -52.28 16.74 49.09
N GLN A 203 -50.95 16.83 49.00
CA GLN A 203 -50.22 17.69 48.08
C GLN A 203 -49.39 16.79 47.18
N ILE A 204 -49.53 16.92 45.86
CA ILE A 204 -48.76 16.12 44.90
C ILE A 204 -47.81 17.03 44.10
N GLY A 205 -46.66 16.47 43.74
CA GLY A 205 -45.65 17.16 42.94
C GLY A 205 -45.92 17.12 41.44
N THR A 206 -45.07 17.80 40.68
CA THR A 206 -45.04 17.73 39.20
C THR A 206 -44.90 16.28 38.73
N TRP A 207 -44.01 15.49 39.33
CA TRP A 207 -43.85 14.06 39.00
C TRP A 207 -45.17 13.29 39.04
N ALA A 208 -45.88 13.35 40.16
CA ALA A 208 -47.14 12.64 40.34
C ALA A 208 -48.24 13.09 39.36
N GLN A 209 -48.30 14.37 38.99
CA GLN A 209 -49.29 14.85 38.00
C GLN A 209 -49.14 14.21 36.61
N HIS A 210 -47.92 13.81 36.28
CA HIS A 210 -47.59 13.15 35.02
C HIS A 210 -47.74 11.63 35.08
N LEU A 211 -47.98 11.03 36.26
CA LEU A 211 -48.23 9.61 36.39
C LEU A 211 -49.61 9.20 35.86
N ARG A 212 -49.63 8.02 35.23
CA ARG A 212 -50.81 7.34 34.72
C ARG A 212 -50.83 5.90 35.21
N ASP A 213 -52.02 5.44 35.58
CA ASP A 213 -52.25 4.07 36.03
C ASP A 213 -52.35 3.08 34.86
N ASP A 214 -52.62 1.81 35.14
CA ASP A 214 -52.72 0.74 34.13
C ASP A 214 -53.82 0.98 33.07
N ASN A 215 -54.72 1.94 33.31
CA ASN A 215 -55.84 2.29 32.44
C ASN A 215 -55.70 3.69 31.84
N GLY A 216 -54.58 4.37 32.07
CA GLY A 216 -54.30 5.72 31.57
C GLY A 216 -54.96 6.84 32.39
N ASN A 217 -55.44 6.57 33.61
CA ASN A 217 -56.00 7.61 34.48
C ASN A 217 -54.89 8.37 35.20
N ALA A 218 -55.04 9.70 35.33
CA ALA A 218 -54.07 10.55 36.02
C ALA A 218 -54.17 10.44 37.55
N ALA A 219 -53.01 10.54 38.23
CA ALA A 219 -52.97 10.58 39.69
C ALA A 219 -53.64 11.85 40.25
N GLN A 220 -54.26 11.72 41.42
CA GLN A 220 -54.96 12.79 42.13
C GLN A 220 -54.54 12.87 43.61
N PRO A 221 -54.58 14.05 44.23
CA PRO A 221 -54.26 14.19 45.65
C PRO A 221 -55.15 13.32 46.55
N GLY A 222 -54.55 12.66 47.55
CA GLY A 222 -55.26 11.84 48.53
C GLY A 222 -55.73 10.46 48.04
N GLN A 223 -55.53 10.14 46.76
CA GLN A 223 -56.00 8.93 46.10
C GLN A 223 -55.29 7.68 46.62
N TYR A 224 -56.04 6.63 46.98
CA TYR A 224 -55.44 5.33 47.33
C TYR A 224 -54.86 4.65 46.09
N VAL A 225 -53.74 3.94 46.26
CA VAL A 225 -53.09 3.19 45.18
C VAL A 225 -53.41 1.70 45.34
N LEU A 226 -53.91 1.07 44.28
CA LEU A 226 -54.11 -0.37 44.23
C LEU A 226 -52.94 -1.01 43.51
N CYS A 227 -52.32 -2.00 44.16
CA CYS A 227 -51.23 -2.77 43.59
C CYS A 227 -51.28 -4.22 44.05
N THR A 228 -50.54 -5.08 43.35
CA THR A 228 -50.33 -6.45 43.80
C THR A 228 -49.48 -6.43 45.08
N GLY A 229 -50.02 -6.93 46.20
CA GLY A 229 -49.35 -6.89 47.52
C GLY A 229 -49.77 -5.72 48.43
N CYS A 230 -50.46 -4.70 47.90
CA CYS A 230 -51.02 -3.61 48.70
C CYS A 230 -52.20 -4.06 49.58
N LYS A 231 -52.36 -3.45 50.76
CA LYS A 231 -53.44 -3.69 51.74
C LYS A 231 -54.54 -2.63 51.72
N ASN A 232 -54.76 -1.98 50.59
CA ASN A 232 -55.84 -1.02 50.41
C ASN A 232 -57.12 -1.71 49.93
N ASP A 233 -58.27 -1.32 50.49
CA ASP A 233 -59.58 -1.73 49.96
C ASP A 233 -59.82 -1.09 48.58
N TYR A 234 -60.57 -1.78 47.72
CA TYR A 234 -60.94 -1.24 46.42
C TYR A 234 -61.83 0.01 46.55
N THR A 235 -61.44 1.09 45.86
CA THR A 235 -62.31 2.27 45.65
C THR A 235 -62.38 2.60 44.16
N SER A 236 -63.54 3.10 43.70
CA SER A 236 -63.77 3.41 42.29
C SER A 236 -62.91 4.56 41.74
N ASN A 237 -62.29 5.34 42.64
CA ASN A 237 -61.41 6.44 42.31
C ASN A 237 -59.93 6.11 42.59
N ALA A 238 -59.56 4.86 42.90
CA ALA A 238 -58.18 4.51 43.19
C ALA A 238 -57.27 4.60 41.96
N PHE A 239 -55.97 4.78 42.19
CA PHE A 239 -54.94 4.71 41.16
C PHE A 239 -54.52 3.25 40.99
N ASP A 240 -54.91 2.62 39.88
CA ASP A 240 -54.83 1.16 39.73
C ASP A 240 -53.59 0.72 38.94
N VAL A 241 -52.58 0.22 39.65
CA VAL A 241 -51.32 -0.30 39.11
C VAL A 241 -51.14 -1.78 39.46
N ARG A 242 -52.23 -2.55 39.56
CA ARG A 242 -52.16 -3.99 39.89
C ARG A 242 -51.46 -4.82 38.82
N LYS A 243 -51.42 -4.37 37.57
CA LYS A 243 -50.64 -4.97 36.48
C LYS A 243 -49.19 -4.50 36.45
N ASP A 244 -48.84 -3.53 37.30
CA ASP A 244 -47.50 -2.92 37.35
C ASP A 244 -47.09 -2.32 35.99
N GLN A 245 -48.04 -1.66 35.31
CA GLN A 245 -47.88 -1.03 34.00
C GLN A 245 -48.10 0.49 34.06
N GLY A 246 -47.86 1.09 35.23
CA GLY A 246 -47.90 2.54 35.39
C GLY A 246 -46.86 3.23 34.50
N TYR A 247 -47.10 4.49 34.16
CA TYR A 247 -46.16 5.26 33.34
C TYR A 247 -46.21 6.76 33.63
N PHE A 248 -45.08 7.42 33.39
CA PHE A 248 -44.95 8.87 33.33
C PHE A 248 -45.19 9.35 31.90
N THR A 249 -46.01 10.39 31.71
CA THR A 249 -46.27 10.99 30.40
C THR A 249 -46.29 12.52 30.46
N GLY A 250 -45.78 13.17 29.41
CA GLY A 250 -45.78 14.62 29.24
C GLY A 250 -45.51 14.98 27.78
N ASP A 251 -45.56 16.26 27.44
CA ASP A 251 -45.46 16.73 26.05
C ASP A 251 -44.07 16.40 25.48
N HIS A 252 -43.01 16.62 26.26
CA HIS A 252 -41.64 16.34 25.84
C HIS A 252 -41.32 14.85 25.82
N VAL A 253 -41.81 14.08 26.79
CA VAL A 253 -41.69 12.60 26.75
C VAL A 253 -42.39 12.04 25.52
N THR A 254 -43.60 12.53 25.20
CA THR A 254 -44.35 12.09 24.02
C THR A 254 -43.63 12.41 22.72
N GLU A 255 -43.00 13.59 22.64
CA GLU A 255 -42.15 14.03 21.52
C GLU A 255 -41.00 13.03 21.27
N VAL A 256 -40.25 12.68 22.32
CA VAL A 256 -39.07 11.81 22.20
C VAL A 256 -39.44 10.36 21.90
N LEU A 257 -40.49 9.83 22.55
CA LEU A 257 -40.93 8.46 22.32
C LEU A 257 -41.56 8.27 20.94
N ALA A 258 -42.07 9.34 20.32
CA ALA A 258 -42.65 9.33 18.98
C ALA A 258 -43.68 8.19 18.74
N GLY A 259 -44.46 7.88 19.78
CA GLY A 259 -45.48 6.81 19.75
C GLY A 259 -44.96 5.39 19.99
N ALA A 260 -43.69 5.19 20.31
CA ALA A 260 -43.12 3.88 20.64
C ALA A 260 -43.76 3.25 21.89
N MET A 261 -44.12 4.08 22.87
CA MET A 261 -44.73 3.70 24.14
C MET A 261 -45.71 4.79 24.60
N PRO A 262 -46.72 4.46 25.44
CA PRO A 262 -47.68 5.45 25.98
C PRO A 262 -47.04 6.50 26.91
N GLY A 263 -45.86 6.19 27.41
CA GLY A 263 -45.03 7.02 28.27
C GLY A 263 -43.84 6.20 28.78
N ILE A 264 -43.07 6.78 29.68
CA ILE A 264 -41.94 6.11 30.30
C ILE A 264 -42.46 5.24 31.44
N PRO A 265 -42.11 3.95 31.50
CA PRO A 265 -42.66 3.04 32.49
C PRO A 265 -42.20 3.43 33.90
N VAL A 266 -43.10 3.27 34.87
CA VAL A 266 -42.81 3.32 36.30
C VAL A 266 -43.43 2.10 36.95
N LYS A 267 -42.79 1.58 38.00
CA LYS A 267 -43.28 0.40 38.71
C LYS A 267 -43.54 0.70 40.16
N ILE A 268 -44.47 -0.05 40.74
CA ILE A 268 -44.72 -0.06 42.18
C ILE A 268 -44.13 -1.30 42.84
N LEU A 269 -43.73 -2.29 42.04
CA LEU A 269 -43.07 -3.49 42.53
C LEU A 269 -41.55 -3.38 42.40
N ASP A 270 -40.84 -3.96 43.36
CA ASP A 270 -39.39 -4.14 43.33
C ASP A 270 -38.97 -5.27 42.36
N VAL A 271 -37.66 -5.50 42.23
CA VAL A 271 -37.11 -6.55 41.36
C VAL A 271 -37.43 -7.98 41.80
N GLU A 272 -37.83 -8.19 43.05
CA GLU A 272 -38.25 -9.48 43.62
C GLU A 272 -39.79 -9.67 43.53
N GLY A 273 -40.53 -8.65 43.09
CA GLY A 273 -41.98 -8.63 42.97
C GLY A 273 -42.70 -8.23 44.27
N GLY A 274 -41.98 -7.73 45.27
CA GLY A 274 -42.53 -7.10 46.48
C GLY A 274 -43.03 -5.69 46.21
N VAL A 275 -43.77 -5.09 47.14
CA VAL A 275 -44.16 -3.67 47.04
C VAL A 275 -42.95 -2.84 47.42
N ASP A 276 -42.47 -2.04 46.47
CA ASP A 276 -41.32 -1.16 46.68
C ASP A 276 -41.64 -0.04 47.69
N GLU A 277 -40.70 0.26 48.59
CA GLU A 277 -40.90 1.26 49.65
C GLU A 277 -40.76 2.71 49.14
N ASP A 278 -40.09 2.91 48.00
CA ASP A 278 -39.99 4.17 47.27
C ASP A 278 -41.13 4.33 46.24
N TYR A 279 -41.90 3.26 46.00
CA TYR A 279 -43.05 3.19 45.08
C TYR A 279 -42.66 3.63 43.65
N MET A 280 -43.48 4.48 43.01
CA MET A 280 -43.31 4.89 41.62
C MET A 280 -42.37 6.10 41.46
N SER A 281 -41.26 6.17 42.21
CA SER A 281 -40.26 7.26 42.08
C SER A 281 -39.03 6.92 41.24
N HIS A 282 -39.10 5.84 40.47
CA HIS A 282 -38.03 5.39 39.58
C HIS A 282 -38.54 5.24 38.15
N ILE A 283 -37.63 5.40 37.20
CA ILE A 283 -37.88 5.28 35.78
C ILE A 283 -37.47 3.88 35.33
N GLU A 284 -38.40 3.09 34.81
CA GLU A 284 -38.20 1.67 34.52
C GLU A 284 -37.82 1.39 33.07
N LEU A 285 -37.09 2.31 32.43
CA LEU A 285 -36.48 2.03 31.13
C LEU A 285 -35.41 0.94 31.28
N LYS A 286 -35.27 0.09 30.26
CA LYS A 286 -34.42 -1.10 30.34
C LYS A 286 -32.95 -0.71 30.58
N ASN A 287 -32.33 -1.32 31.58
CA ASN A 287 -30.95 -1.08 32.05
C ASN A 287 -30.63 0.39 32.42
N SER A 288 -31.65 1.23 32.60
CA SER A 288 -31.46 2.64 32.91
C SER A 288 -30.78 2.83 34.28
N LEU A 289 -29.98 3.89 34.37
CA LEU A 289 -29.46 4.45 35.61
C LEU A 289 -30.56 4.61 36.68
N MET A 290 -31.77 5.07 36.29
CA MET A 290 -32.90 5.38 37.20
C MET A 290 -33.88 4.23 37.45
N SER A 291 -33.60 3.02 36.95
CA SER A 291 -34.47 1.85 37.13
C SER A 291 -34.14 1.08 38.39
N HIS A 292 -35.06 0.27 38.92
CA HIS A 292 -34.75 -0.65 40.03
C HIS A 292 -33.94 -1.88 39.59
N GLN A 293 -33.74 -2.09 38.28
CA GLN A 293 -33.14 -3.31 37.73
C GLN A 293 -31.75 -3.61 38.31
N ASN A 294 -31.47 -4.89 38.58
CA ASN A 294 -30.20 -5.33 39.16
C ASN A 294 -29.00 -5.11 38.25
N TYR A 295 -29.23 -4.93 36.94
CA TYR A 295 -28.20 -4.62 35.97
C TYR A 295 -28.49 -3.28 35.29
N ARG A 296 -27.57 -2.35 35.39
CA ARG A 296 -27.66 -1.01 34.79
C ARG A 296 -26.31 -0.68 34.16
N ASN A 297 -26.31 -0.42 32.86
CA ASN A 297 -25.08 -0.14 32.10
C ASN A 297 -25.10 1.28 31.48
N TYR A 298 -26.03 2.12 31.92
CA TYR A 298 -26.02 3.55 31.67
C TYR A 298 -25.36 4.27 32.84
N THR A 299 -24.48 5.23 32.55
CA THR A 299 -23.85 6.13 33.52
C THR A 299 -24.49 7.52 33.53
N THR A 300 -25.46 7.75 32.64
CA THR A 300 -26.19 9.01 32.44
C THR A 300 -27.66 8.74 32.16
N PHE A 301 -28.47 9.81 32.15
CA PHE A 301 -29.87 9.75 31.74
C PHE A 301 -29.99 9.57 30.22
N MET A 302 -30.95 8.75 29.78
CA MET A 302 -31.36 8.64 28.39
C MET A 302 -32.13 9.90 27.93
N GLU A 303 -32.28 10.10 26.62
CA GLU A 303 -32.99 11.28 26.10
C GLU A 303 -34.42 11.42 26.65
N ALA A 304 -35.17 10.31 26.71
CA ALA A 304 -36.52 10.29 27.24
C ALA A 304 -36.55 10.67 28.74
N GLU A 305 -35.53 10.33 29.51
CA GLU A 305 -35.44 10.67 30.93
C GLU A 305 -35.04 12.14 31.13
N LEU A 306 -34.26 12.72 30.22
CA LEU A 306 -34.06 14.17 30.18
C LEU A 306 -35.34 14.91 29.79
N ALA A 307 -36.18 14.30 28.94
CA ALA A 307 -37.48 14.85 28.57
C ALA A 307 -38.46 14.87 29.77
N VAL A 308 -38.39 13.87 30.68
CA VAL A 308 -39.09 13.92 31.98
C VAL A 308 -38.74 15.20 32.70
N LEU A 309 -37.45 15.54 32.84
CA LEU A 309 -37.04 16.75 33.54
C LEU A 309 -37.59 18.02 32.84
N GLN A 310 -37.69 18.05 31.51
CA GLN A 310 -38.34 19.18 30.85
C GLN A 310 -39.84 19.27 31.13
N ASP A 311 -40.53 18.13 31.18
CA ASP A 311 -41.94 18.09 31.61
C ASP A 311 -42.09 18.49 33.09
N LEU A 312 -41.08 18.28 33.93
CA LEU A 312 -40.98 18.83 35.29
C LEU A 312 -40.64 20.34 35.32
N GLY A 313 -40.42 20.98 34.17
CA GLY A 313 -40.24 22.42 34.00
C GLY A 313 -38.80 22.90 33.78
N TYR A 314 -37.81 22.01 33.76
CA TYR A 314 -36.41 22.38 33.58
C TYR A 314 -36.11 22.85 32.15
N GLN A 315 -35.18 23.81 32.01
CA GLN A 315 -34.66 24.24 30.70
C GLN A 315 -33.45 23.37 30.30
N ILE A 316 -33.64 22.52 29.30
CA ILE A 316 -32.64 21.55 28.83
C ILE A 316 -32.57 21.60 27.30
N ASP A 317 -31.37 21.75 26.74
CA ASP A 317 -31.11 21.51 25.30
C ASP A 317 -30.75 20.04 25.11
N ARG A 318 -31.76 19.15 24.98
CA ARG A 318 -31.52 17.71 24.76
C ARG A 318 -30.68 17.47 23.52
N ARG A 319 -30.78 18.32 22.50
CA ARG A 319 -30.04 18.18 21.24
C ARG A 319 -28.54 18.44 21.39
N ASN A 320 -28.12 19.01 22.52
CA ASN A 320 -26.71 19.09 22.89
C ASN A 320 -26.15 17.79 23.49
N ALA A 321 -27.00 16.91 24.01
CA ALA A 321 -26.63 15.63 24.60
C ALA A 321 -26.97 14.44 23.69
N PHE A 322 -28.05 14.53 22.91
CA PHE A 322 -28.54 13.49 22.00
C PHE A 322 -28.86 14.09 20.63
N GLY A 323 -28.17 13.64 19.56
CA GLY A 323 -28.50 14.08 18.21
C GLY A 323 -29.89 13.61 17.78
N TYR A 324 -30.10 12.30 17.82
CA TYR A 324 -31.38 11.65 17.52
C TYR A 324 -31.52 10.34 18.31
N SER A 325 -32.74 10.02 18.76
CA SER A 325 -33.02 8.79 19.50
C SER A 325 -34.16 7.98 18.87
N ILE A 326 -34.03 6.66 18.85
CA ILE A 326 -34.98 5.71 18.26
C ILE A 326 -35.49 4.77 19.35
N TYR A 327 -36.71 5.03 19.85
CA TYR A 327 -37.38 4.19 20.85
C TYR A 327 -38.30 3.13 20.22
N GLY A 328 -38.72 3.32 18.97
CA GLY A 328 -39.63 2.41 18.27
C GLY A 328 -38.96 1.12 17.79
N ASN A 329 -39.78 0.10 17.55
CA ASN A 329 -39.34 -1.21 17.06
C ASN A 329 -39.76 -1.43 15.60
N SER A 330 -39.06 -2.34 14.91
CA SER A 330 -39.41 -2.81 13.56
C SER A 330 -39.52 -1.70 12.52
N GLN A 331 -38.71 -0.65 12.65
CA GLN A 331 -38.71 0.51 11.75
C GLN A 331 -37.65 0.39 10.66
N THR A 332 -37.92 0.97 9.49
CA THR A 332 -36.88 1.26 8.49
C THR A 332 -36.68 2.78 8.43
N LEU A 333 -35.47 3.23 8.74
CA LEU A 333 -35.16 4.64 8.96
C LEU A 333 -34.00 5.10 8.08
N TYR A 334 -34.18 6.22 7.39
CA TYR A 334 -33.12 6.95 6.71
C TYR A 334 -32.77 8.18 7.56
N ASN A 335 -31.81 8.02 8.46
CA ASN A 335 -31.50 9.04 9.44
C ASN A 335 -30.64 10.16 8.84
N GLN A 336 -31.28 11.30 8.58
CA GLN A 336 -30.65 12.54 8.11
C GLN A 336 -30.40 13.54 9.24
N ASN A 337 -30.66 13.15 10.49
CA ASN A 337 -30.35 13.97 11.65
C ASN A 337 -28.86 13.84 11.98
N GLY A 338 -28.12 14.95 11.90
CA GLY A 338 -26.72 15.02 12.29
C GLY A 338 -26.53 15.44 13.75
N TYR A 339 -25.31 15.32 14.24
CA TYR A 339 -24.93 15.73 15.59
C TYR A 339 -23.68 16.60 15.53
N PHE A 340 -23.81 17.86 15.97
CA PHE A 340 -22.76 18.87 15.86
C PHE A 340 -22.76 19.79 17.09
N LYS A 341 -21.79 20.71 17.15
CA LYS A 341 -21.79 21.78 18.14
C LYS A 341 -23.07 22.61 18.06
N ARG A 342 -23.67 22.91 19.21
CA ARG A 342 -24.82 23.84 19.29
C ARG A 342 -24.34 25.29 19.20
N ASN A 343 -25.16 26.18 18.65
CA ASN A 343 -24.93 27.62 18.71
C ASN A 343 -25.05 28.12 20.17
N GLU A 344 -24.61 29.35 20.45
CA GLU A 344 -24.61 29.91 21.82
C GLU A 344 -25.98 29.91 22.50
N THR A 345 -27.07 29.93 21.72
CA THR A 345 -28.45 29.95 22.22
C THR A 345 -29.06 28.56 22.38
N GLY A 346 -28.36 27.48 21.99
CA GLY A 346 -28.88 26.11 22.06
C GLY A 346 -30.03 25.81 21.10
N THR A 347 -30.21 26.59 20.03
CA THR A 347 -31.37 26.49 19.14
C THR A 347 -31.07 25.77 17.82
N ALA A 348 -29.82 25.76 17.37
CA ALA A 348 -29.42 25.16 16.10
C ALA A 348 -28.01 24.56 16.14
N TYR A 349 -27.75 23.62 15.23
CA TYR A 349 -26.42 23.05 15.00
C TYR A 349 -25.54 23.96 14.14
N LEU A 350 -24.26 24.03 14.50
CA LEU A 350 -23.19 24.54 13.66
C LEU A 350 -22.65 23.37 12.83
N THR A 351 -23.31 23.09 11.70
CA THR A 351 -23.00 21.95 10.83
C THR A 351 -21.50 21.84 10.52
N GLY A 352 -20.93 20.66 10.72
CA GLY A 352 -19.51 20.38 10.52
C GLY A 352 -18.60 20.71 11.71
N ALA A 353 -19.08 21.41 12.73
CA ALA A 353 -18.34 21.66 13.97
C ALA A 353 -18.58 20.53 14.99
N TYR A 354 -17.51 20.10 15.65
CA TYR A 354 -17.56 19.02 16.64
C TYR A 354 -18.24 19.48 17.93
N ASN A 355 -19.21 18.68 18.39
CA ASN A 355 -19.82 18.87 19.70
C ASN A 355 -18.78 18.59 20.81
N GLU A 356 -18.73 19.42 21.85
CA GLU A 356 -17.76 19.31 22.95
C GLU A 356 -18.37 18.75 24.25
N THR A 357 -19.67 18.46 24.25
CA THR A 357 -20.42 18.02 25.43
C THR A 357 -19.97 16.62 25.85
N PRO A 358 -19.45 16.46 27.08
CA PRO A 358 -19.10 15.14 27.60
C PRO A 358 -20.30 14.20 27.60
N LEU A 359 -20.05 12.91 27.38
CA LEU A 359 -21.05 11.83 27.41
C LEU A 359 -22.21 12.00 26.40
N GLY A 360 -22.09 12.92 25.44
CA GLY A 360 -23.08 13.09 24.38
C GLY A 360 -23.13 11.91 23.42
N VAL A 361 -24.30 11.63 22.87
CA VAL A 361 -24.58 10.54 21.93
C VAL A 361 -25.13 11.10 20.63
N GLY A 362 -24.49 10.81 19.50
CA GLY A 362 -24.98 11.27 18.20
C GLY A 362 -26.30 10.61 17.80
N LEU A 363 -26.30 9.28 17.76
CA LEU A 363 -27.49 8.45 17.52
C LEU A 363 -27.68 7.46 18.68
N HIS A 364 -28.84 7.47 19.31
CA HIS A 364 -29.23 6.51 20.34
C HIS A 364 -30.30 5.56 19.79
N VAL A 365 -30.07 4.26 19.82
CA VAL A 365 -31.02 3.24 19.38
C VAL A 365 -31.43 2.43 20.60
N TYR A 366 -32.64 2.62 21.09
CA TYR A 366 -33.22 1.89 22.23
C TYR A 366 -34.10 0.72 21.78
N GLY A 367 -34.88 0.93 20.71
CA GLY A 367 -35.79 -0.07 20.18
C GLY A 367 -35.09 -1.24 19.48
N SER A 368 -35.87 -2.22 19.03
CA SER A 368 -35.42 -3.49 18.45
C SER A 368 -35.91 -3.70 17.02
N ASP A 369 -35.25 -4.58 16.27
CA ASP A 369 -35.58 -4.98 14.89
C ASP A 369 -35.59 -3.82 13.88
N ASN A 370 -34.81 -2.77 14.13
CA ASN A 370 -34.75 -1.59 13.25
C ASN A 370 -33.70 -1.74 12.16
N LEU A 371 -34.02 -1.33 10.94
CA LEU A 371 -33.08 -1.13 9.85
C LEU A 371 -32.78 0.37 9.70
N ILE A 372 -31.56 0.77 10.03
CA ILE A 372 -31.17 2.18 10.14
C ILE A 372 -30.08 2.49 9.12
N PHE A 373 -30.35 3.43 8.22
CA PHE A 373 -29.35 4.01 7.32
C PHE A 373 -28.93 5.37 7.86
N GLN A 374 -27.72 5.47 8.41
CA GLN A 374 -27.14 6.74 8.87
C GLN A 374 -26.60 7.52 7.66
N GLN A 375 -27.16 8.70 7.38
CA GLN A 375 -26.85 9.52 6.20
C GLN A 375 -26.32 10.92 6.54
N ALA A 376 -26.35 11.31 7.81
CA ALA A 376 -25.82 12.60 8.28
C ALA A 376 -24.64 12.41 9.22
N ASP A 377 -23.75 13.38 9.26
CA ASP A 377 -22.55 13.30 10.09
C ASP A 377 -22.89 13.41 11.59
N LEU A 378 -22.18 12.62 12.39
CA LEU A 378 -22.22 12.64 13.84
C LEU A 378 -20.83 13.01 14.34
N LEU A 379 -20.61 14.28 14.68
CA LEU A 379 -19.29 14.83 15.00
C LEU A 379 -19.24 15.29 16.46
N THR A 380 -18.47 14.57 17.27
CA THR A 380 -18.24 14.89 18.68
C THR A 380 -16.78 14.72 19.08
N GLN A 381 -16.35 15.54 20.02
CA GLN A 381 -15.06 15.49 20.70
C GLN A 381 -15.21 15.61 22.23
N GLY A 382 -16.45 15.48 22.74
CA GLY A 382 -16.72 15.42 24.17
C GLY A 382 -16.10 14.18 24.82
N ALA A 383 -15.60 14.31 26.04
CA ALA A 383 -15.06 13.17 26.79
C ALA A 383 -16.15 12.13 27.06
N GLY A 384 -15.87 10.85 26.80
CA GLY A 384 -16.81 9.72 26.93
C GLY A 384 -18.00 9.78 25.97
N ALA A 385 -17.96 10.63 24.94
CA ALA A 385 -19.03 10.73 23.95
C ALA A 385 -19.03 9.53 23.00
N ALA A 386 -20.22 9.16 22.53
CA ALA A 386 -20.40 8.15 21.49
C ALA A 386 -20.99 8.76 20.22
N GLY A 387 -20.47 8.35 19.05
CA GLY A 387 -21.12 8.67 17.78
C GLY A 387 -22.47 7.98 17.69
N VAL A 388 -22.50 6.66 17.92
CA VAL A 388 -23.72 5.85 17.97
C VAL A 388 -23.70 4.96 19.21
N ARG A 389 -24.83 4.81 19.89
CA ARG A 389 -25.10 3.81 20.93
C ARG A 389 -26.30 2.97 20.51
N VAL A 390 -26.12 1.65 20.43
CA VAL A 390 -27.15 0.68 20.06
C VAL A 390 -27.46 -0.25 21.23
N ASP A 391 -28.71 -0.29 21.64
CA ASP A 391 -29.31 -1.24 22.56
C ASP A 391 -30.43 -2.01 21.82
N GLY A 392 -31.27 -2.75 22.55
CA GLY A 392 -32.36 -3.54 21.96
C GLY A 392 -31.88 -4.85 21.35
N GLU A 393 -32.62 -5.43 20.40
CA GLU A 393 -32.29 -6.69 19.72
C GLU A 393 -32.47 -6.52 18.20
N GLY A 394 -31.82 -7.33 17.36
CA GLY A 394 -32.19 -7.46 15.94
C GLY A 394 -31.95 -6.22 15.06
N ASN A 395 -31.32 -5.15 15.59
CA ASN A 395 -31.08 -3.93 14.84
C ASN A 395 -29.98 -4.09 13.77
N THR A 396 -30.23 -3.59 12.56
CA THR A 396 -29.23 -3.41 11.50
C THR A 396 -28.85 -1.94 11.37
N LEU A 397 -27.58 -1.60 11.63
CA LEU A 397 -27.03 -0.27 11.39
C LEU A 397 -26.19 -0.25 10.11
N VAL A 398 -26.55 0.61 9.16
CA VAL A 398 -25.81 0.87 7.92
C VAL A 398 -25.28 2.30 7.93
N VAL A 399 -23.96 2.47 7.89
CA VAL A 399 -23.31 3.78 7.75
C VAL A 399 -23.00 3.99 6.28
N GLU A 400 -23.72 4.91 5.65
CA GLU A 400 -23.64 5.12 4.21
C GLU A 400 -22.32 5.78 3.78
N PRO A 401 -21.84 5.52 2.54
CA PRO A 401 -20.66 6.18 2.00
C PRO A 401 -20.75 7.70 2.09
N GLY A 402 -19.64 8.35 2.47
CA GLY A 402 -19.58 9.80 2.64
C GLY A 402 -20.09 10.33 3.98
N THR A 403 -20.64 9.47 4.84
CA THR A 403 -21.08 9.81 6.19
C THR A 403 -19.94 9.67 7.20
N ARG A 404 -19.78 10.67 8.07
CA ARG A 404 -18.75 10.71 9.12
C ARG A 404 -19.34 10.49 10.51
N ILE A 405 -18.80 9.53 11.27
CA ILE A 405 -19.11 9.32 12.68
C ILE A 405 -17.83 9.44 13.49
N HIS A 406 -17.61 10.62 14.08
CA HIS A 406 -16.36 10.95 14.75
C HIS A 406 -16.62 11.17 16.24
N ALA A 407 -15.87 10.48 17.09
CA ALA A 407 -15.91 10.58 18.54
C ALA A 407 -14.50 10.80 19.11
N ASN A 408 -13.95 11.99 18.86
CA ASN A 408 -12.52 12.29 19.05
C ASN A 408 -12.16 12.78 20.46
N GLY A 409 -13.05 12.63 21.45
CA GLY A 409 -12.78 12.98 22.84
C GLY A 409 -12.02 11.87 23.59
N LEU A 410 -11.56 12.18 24.81
CA LEU A 410 -11.04 11.17 25.75
C LEU A 410 -12.08 10.04 25.93
N ASN A 411 -11.67 8.78 25.82
CA ASN A 411 -12.54 7.60 25.87
C ASN A 411 -13.72 7.64 24.86
N GLY A 412 -13.57 8.35 23.75
CA GLY A 412 -14.61 8.46 22.73
C GLY A 412 -14.84 7.11 22.02
N VAL A 413 -16.09 6.85 21.65
CA VAL A 413 -16.45 5.63 20.91
C VAL A 413 -17.20 6.00 19.63
N GLY A 414 -16.70 5.57 18.46
CA GLY A 414 -17.38 5.83 17.19
C GLY A 414 -18.76 5.19 17.17
N VAL A 415 -18.82 3.87 17.31
CA VAL A 415 -20.05 3.08 17.42
C VAL A 415 -19.95 2.10 18.59
N LEU A 416 -20.92 2.17 19.51
CA LEU A 416 -21.05 1.26 20.64
C LEU A 416 -22.31 0.40 20.48
N PHE A 417 -22.15 -0.91 20.38
CA PHE A 417 -23.23 -1.85 20.65
C PHE A 417 -23.18 -2.20 22.14
N ALA A 418 -24.20 -1.74 22.87
CA ALA A 418 -24.23 -1.66 24.32
C ALA A 418 -25.06 -2.77 24.98
N TYR A 419 -26.01 -3.38 24.27
CA TYR A 419 -26.89 -4.39 24.86
C TYR A 419 -27.66 -5.19 23.80
N GLY A 420 -27.91 -6.47 24.09
CA GLY A 420 -28.82 -7.36 23.35
C GLY A 420 -28.14 -8.35 22.42
N LYS A 421 -28.86 -8.78 21.38
CA LYS A 421 -28.42 -9.83 20.45
C LYS A 421 -28.90 -9.64 19.02
N ASP A 422 -28.28 -10.39 18.11
CA ASP A 422 -28.65 -10.55 16.70
C ASP A 422 -28.63 -9.22 15.91
N HIS A 423 -27.72 -8.31 16.28
CA HIS A 423 -27.52 -7.08 15.50
C HIS A 423 -26.70 -7.32 14.23
N ASP A 424 -26.84 -6.43 13.26
CA ASP A 424 -25.97 -6.35 12.09
C ASP A 424 -25.37 -4.96 11.93
N PHE A 425 -24.11 -4.89 11.53
CA PHE A 425 -23.40 -3.64 11.30
C PHE A 425 -22.75 -3.62 9.91
N VAL A 426 -23.12 -2.63 9.10
CA VAL A 426 -22.56 -2.41 7.77
C VAL A 426 -21.90 -1.03 7.75
N GLN A 427 -20.57 -1.01 7.81
CA GLN A 427 -19.75 0.18 7.83
C GLN A 427 -19.20 0.45 6.42
N ARG A 428 -19.65 1.55 5.79
CA ARG A 428 -19.17 1.99 4.46
C ARG A 428 -18.66 3.43 4.45
N GLY A 429 -18.91 4.18 5.52
CA GLY A 429 -18.51 5.58 5.69
C GLY A 429 -17.13 5.74 6.31
N ASP A 430 -16.98 6.79 7.11
CA ASP A 430 -15.76 7.12 7.88
C ASP A 430 -16.11 7.18 9.36
N ILE A 431 -15.53 6.27 10.14
CA ILE A 431 -15.70 6.22 11.59
C ILE A 431 -14.34 6.41 12.25
N GLU A 432 -14.23 7.37 13.16
CA GLU A 432 -13.01 7.57 13.93
C GLU A 432 -13.25 7.94 15.39
N ALA A 433 -12.34 7.47 16.24
CA ALA A 433 -12.23 7.87 17.64
C ALA A 433 -10.74 8.04 17.99
N LEU A 434 -10.17 9.18 17.62
CA LEU A 434 -8.73 9.44 17.70
C LEU A 434 -8.29 10.15 18.99
N GLY A 435 -9.25 10.51 19.85
CA GLY A 435 -8.94 10.99 21.20
C GLY A 435 -8.25 9.92 22.04
N GLU A 436 -7.62 10.29 23.15
CA GLU A 436 -6.95 9.33 24.05
C GLU A 436 -7.92 8.21 24.47
N ASN A 437 -7.48 6.94 24.41
CA ASN A 437 -8.29 5.74 24.66
C ASN A 437 -9.52 5.57 23.75
N GLY A 438 -9.52 6.18 22.57
CA GLY A 438 -10.65 6.15 21.64
C GLY A 438 -10.77 4.82 20.90
N VAL A 439 -12.01 4.36 20.69
CA VAL A 439 -12.33 3.09 20.03
C VAL A 439 -13.27 3.31 18.85
N GLY A 440 -12.88 2.83 17.67
CA GLY A 440 -13.70 2.98 16.45
C GLY A 440 -15.05 2.28 16.58
N ALA A 441 -15.04 0.95 16.75
CA ALA A 441 -16.22 0.15 17.02
C ALA A 441 -16.03 -0.67 18.30
N LYS A 442 -16.95 -0.53 19.26
CA LYS A 442 -16.95 -1.24 20.54
C LYS A 442 -18.20 -2.11 20.68
N PHE A 443 -18.00 -3.37 21.06
CA PHE A 443 -19.06 -4.32 21.37
C PHE A 443 -18.92 -4.72 22.84
N SER A 444 -19.87 -4.29 23.67
CA SER A 444 -19.76 -4.48 25.11
C SER A 444 -21.10 -4.31 25.80
N PHE A 445 -21.49 -5.27 26.64
CA PHE A 445 -22.56 -5.03 27.59
C PHE A 445 -22.13 -4.04 28.68
N GLY A 446 -20.82 -4.02 28.97
CA GLY A 446 -20.23 -3.20 30.02
C GLY A 446 -20.40 -3.79 31.42
N ASN A 447 -19.76 -3.16 32.39
CA ASN A 447 -19.96 -3.51 33.79
C ASN A 447 -21.30 -2.98 34.31
N ASN A 448 -21.67 -3.45 35.49
CA ASN A 448 -22.88 -3.04 36.17
C ASN A 448 -22.63 -1.87 37.12
N LEU A 449 -23.50 -0.85 37.09
CA LEU A 449 -23.47 0.30 38.01
C LEU A 449 -23.52 -0.14 39.47
N LEU A 450 -24.29 -1.18 39.78
CA LEU A 450 -24.41 -1.77 41.12
C LEU A 450 -23.29 -2.79 41.43
N GLY A 451 -22.23 -2.82 40.62
CA GLY A 451 -21.15 -3.80 40.71
C GLY A 451 -21.50 -5.17 40.11
N ASN A 452 -20.50 -5.83 39.55
CA ASN A 452 -20.64 -7.13 38.88
C ASN A 452 -20.99 -8.27 39.86
N ALA A 453 -20.80 -8.05 41.17
CA ALA A 453 -21.22 -9.00 42.21
C ALA A 453 -22.75 -9.05 42.39
N THR A 454 -23.44 -7.93 42.14
CA THR A 454 -24.91 -7.89 42.14
C THR A 454 -25.43 -8.68 40.95
N GLU A 455 -24.94 -8.33 39.77
CA GLU A 455 -25.22 -9.04 38.54
C GLU A 455 -24.17 -8.71 37.46
N TYR A 456 -23.83 -9.69 36.62
CA TYR A 456 -23.00 -9.49 35.43
C TYR A 456 -23.50 -10.36 34.28
N ARG A 457 -23.52 -9.86 33.05
CA ARG A 457 -24.20 -10.56 31.94
C ARG A 457 -23.54 -10.24 30.60
N GLY A 458 -23.84 -11.08 29.61
CA GLY A 458 -23.28 -10.96 28.29
C GLY A 458 -23.84 -12.00 27.32
N SER A 459 -23.27 -12.07 26.12
CA SER A 459 -23.65 -13.05 25.10
C SER A 459 -23.54 -14.47 25.65
N TYR A 460 -24.67 -15.18 25.69
CA TYR A 460 -24.88 -16.53 26.22
C TYR A 460 -24.82 -16.70 27.74
N PHE A 461 -24.76 -15.62 28.53
CA PHE A 461 -24.57 -15.77 29.98
C PHE A 461 -25.19 -14.68 30.84
N GLN A 462 -25.56 -15.08 32.05
CA GLN A 462 -25.98 -14.18 33.12
C GLN A 462 -25.50 -14.75 34.46
N PHE A 463 -24.86 -13.91 35.25
CA PHE A 463 -24.34 -14.21 36.58
C PHE A 463 -25.13 -13.45 37.63
N GLN A 464 -25.45 -14.14 38.72
CA GLN A 464 -25.88 -13.51 39.96
C GLN A 464 -24.89 -13.93 41.06
N GLY A 465 -24.20 -12.96 41.66
CA GLY A 465 -23.00 -13.26 42.45
C GLY A 465 -21.96 -14.01 41.60
N ASN A 466 -21.50 -15.16 42.10
CA ASN A 466 -20.53 -16.01 41.41
C ASN A 466 -21.17 -17.19 40.65
N ARG A 467 -22.50 -17.22 40.50
CA ARG A 467 -23.23 -18.33 39.87
C ARG A 467 -23.74 -17.94 38.48
N VAL A 468 -23.44 -18.76 37.48
CA VAL A 468 -24.12 -18.71 36.16
C VAL A 468 -25.56 -19.21 36.33
N LEU A 469 -26.52 -18.45 35.81
CA LEU A 469 -27.93 -18.85 35.80
C LEU A 469 -28.19 -19.87 34.70
N ASP A 470 -28.98 -20.91 35.03
CA ASP A 470 -29.30 -22.01 34.10
C ASP A 470 -30.20 -21.54 32.94
N ASN A 471 -31.02 -20.51 33.17
CA ASN A 471 -31.88 -19.87 32.17
C ASN A 471 -31.61 -18.36 32.17
N PRO A 472 -30.56 -17.89 31.46
CA PRO A 472 -30.34 -16.46 31.29
C PRO A 472 -31.49 -15.81 30.53
N LEU A 473 -31.58 -14.48 30.61
CA LEU A 473 -32.58 -13.70 29.86
C LEU A 473 -32.56 -14.02 28.34
N PRO A 474 -33.73 -14.16 27.67
CA PRO A 474 -33.81 -14.51 26.25
C PRO A 474 -32.98 -13.63 25.31
N GLU A 475 -32.94 -12.32 25.57
CA GLU A 475 -32.18 -11.31 24.82
C GLU A 475 -30.65 -11.46 24.95
N LEU A 476 -30.16 -12.35 25.81
CA LEU A 476 -28.74 -12.70 25.95
C LEU A 476 -28.40 -13.98 25.17
N MET A 477 -29.39 -14.75 24.70
CA MET A 477 -29.22 -16.05 24.04
C MET A 477 -28.88 -15.91 22.56
N GLY A 478 -27.79 -15.21 22.27
CA GLY A 478 -27.26 -14.96 20.94
C GLY A 478 -25.91 -14.23 20.99
N ALA A 479 -25.29 -14.07 19.82
CA ALA A 479 -24.20 -13.12 19.70
C ALA A 479 -24.77 -11.70 19.82
N MET A 480 -24.02 -10.75 20.37
CA MET A 480 -24.44 -9.35 20.37
C MET A 480 -24.63 -8.87 18.94
N VAL A 481 -23.68 -9.20 18.06
CA VAL A 481 -23.72 -8.86 16.64
C VAL A 481 -23.44 -10.11 15.82
N ASP A 482 -24.31 -10.40 14.86
CA ASP A 482 -24.13 -11.52 13.96
C ASP A 482 -23.09 -11.20 12.88
N THR A 483 -23.26 -10.09 12.18
CA THR A 483 -22.31 -9.68 11.14
C THR A 483 -21.85 -8.23 11.29
N VAL A 484 -20.53 -8.04 11.20
CA VAL A 484 -19.89 -6.74 11.05
C VAL A 484 -19.20 -6.72 9.69
N ASN A 485 -19.69 -5.93 8.75
CA ASN A 485 -19.14 -5.80 7.41
C ASN A 485 -18.51 -4.42 7.24
N ILE A 486 -17.21 -4.37 6.92
CA ILE A 486 -16.43 -3.14 6.84
C ILE A 486 -15.89 -2.98 5.43
N SER A 487 -16.29 -1.92 4.73
CA SER A 487 -15.75 -1.51 3.43
C SER A 487 -15.34 -0.04 3.39
N GLY A 488 -15.50 0.70 4.49
CA GLY A 488 -15.07 2.09 4.65
C GLY A 488 -13.89 2.23 5.62
N ARG A 489 -13.67 3.45 6.14
CA ARG A 489 -12.62 3.72 7.13
C ARG A 489 -13.12 3.51 8.55
N LEU A 490 -12.37 2.78 9.37
CA LEU A 490 -12.61 2.58 10.79
C LEU A 490 -11.30 2.78 11.58
N ALA A 491 -11.27 3.81 12.42
CA ALA A 491 -10.07 4.24 13.12
C ALA A 491 -10.29 4.43 14.64
N GLY A 492 -9.35 4.01 15.46
CA GLY A 492 -9.35 4.31 16.89
C GLY A 492 -7.94 4.30 17.48
N SER A 493 -7.67 5.23 18.41
CA SER A 493 -6.33 5.37 19.00
C SER A 493 -5.97 4.23 19.95
N ALA A 494 -6.96 3.66 20.65
CA ALA A 494 -6.81 2.43 21.42
C ALA A 494 -7.05 1.20 20.53
N ALA A 495 -8.16 1.17 19.81
CA ALA A 495 -8.53 0.06 18.94
C ALA A 495 -9.43 0.51 17.78
N ALA A 496 -9.22 -0.05 16.60
CA ALA A 496 -10.20 0.04 15.52
C ALA A 496 -11.47 -0.74 15.92
N ILE A 497 -11.28 -1.94 16.50
CA ILE A 497 -12.36 -2.82 16.96
C ILE A 497 -12.03 -3.35 18.36
N GLN A 498 -12.95 -3.22 19.29
CA GLN A 498 -12.87 -3.83 20.63
C GLN A 498 -14.13 -4.66 20.92
N ILE A 499 -13.92 -5.93 21.26
CA ILE A 499 -14.95 -6.83 21.77
C ILE A 499 -14.61 -7.12 23.24
N ASP A 500 -15.44 -6.64 24.16
CA ASP A 500 -15.25 -6.88 25.59
C ASP A 500 -15.59 -8.34 25.96
N ASP A 501 -15.17 -8.78 27.14
CA ASP A 501 -15.39 -10.13 27.68
C ASP A 501 -16.87 -10.53 27.82
N SER A 502 -17.76 -9.55 27.82
CA SER A 502 -19.21 -9.71 27.86
C SER A 502 -19.88 -9.89 26.48
N ALA A 503 -19.19 -9.62 25.36
CA ALA A 503 -19.82 -9.59 24.05
C ALA A 503 -19.24 -10.64 23.11
N LEU A 504 -20.08 -11.27 22.29
CA LEU A 504 -19.67 -12.06 21.14
C LEU A 504 -20.09 -11.35 19.85
N VAL A 505 -19.18 -11.34 18.87
CA VAL A 505 -19.49 -11.02 17.47
C VAL A 505 -19.29 -12.31 16.67
N ASN A 506 -20.29 -12.78 15.91
CA ASN A 506 -20.13 -14.05 15.17
C ASN A 506 -19.14 -13.89 14.01
N GLN A 507 -19.29 -12.84 13.19
CA GLN A 507 -18.46 -12.61 12.02
C GLN A 507 -18.05 -11.14 11.87
N ILE A 508 -16.77 -10.90 11.61
CA ILE A 508 -16.23 -9.62 11.18
C ILE A 508 -15.63 -9.82 9.79
N ASN A 509 -16.14 -9.10 8.80
CA ASN A 509 -15.75 -9.20 7.40
C ASN A 509 -15.06 -7.91 6.96
N ILE A 510 -13.76 -7.99 6.69
CA ILE A 510 -12.97 -6.91 6.11
C ILE A 510 -13.01 -7.05 4.59
N LEU A 511 -13.71 -6.12 3.95
CA LEU A 511 -14.05 -6.16 2.52
C LEU A 511 -13.17 -5.18 1.72
N ALA A 512 -13.17 -5.34 0.39
CA ALA A 512 -12.46 -4.43 -0.50
C ALA A 512 -12.90 -2.96 -0.27
N GLY A 513 -11.91 -2.07 -0.12
CA GLY A 513 -12.13 -0.65 0.21
C GLY A 513 -11.94 -0.29 1.68
N ALA A 514 -11.91 -1.28 2.59
CA ALA A 514 -11.72 -1.05 4.01
C ALA A 514 -10.35 -0.39 4.33
N GLN A 515 -10.36 0.54 5.29
CA GLN A 515 -9.15 1.15 5.85
C GLN A 515 -9.24 1.07 7.39
N LEU A 516 -8.28 0.39 8.01
CA LEU A 516 -8.26 0.20 9.46
C LEU A 516 -7.06 0.90 10.08
N GLU A 517 -7.29 1.67 11.14
CA GLU A 517 -6.27 2.32 11.95
C GLU A 517 -6.49 2.00 13.43
N GLY A 518 -5.51 1.36 14.08
CA GLY A 518 -5.65 0.79 15.43
C GLY A 518 -5.84 -0.72 15.41
N GLY A 519 -5.75 -1.37 16.58
CA GLY A 519 -5.83 -2.83 16.69
C GLY A 519 -7.24 -3.41 16.64
N ILE A 520 -7.33 -4.73 16.48
CA ILE A 520 -8.55 -5.53 16.63
C ILE A 520 -8.39 -6.40 17.86
N TYR A 521 -9.17 -6.14 18.90
CA TYR A 521 -9.06 -6.83 20.19
C TYR A 521 -10.35 -7.53 20.59
N SER A 522 -10.21 -8.72 21.15
CA SER A 522 -11.30 -9.52 21.70
C SER A 522 -10.90 -10.14 23.03
N ASP A 523 -11.51 -9.64 24.09
CA ASP A 523 -11.38 -10.18 25.45
C ASP A 523 -12.39 -11.30 25.72
N TYR A 524 -13.28 -11.59 24.76
CA TYR A 524 -14.25 -12.68 24.87
C TYR A 524 -13.57 -13.99 25.21
N ASN A 525 -14.08 -14.65 26.24
CA ASN A 525 -13.54 -15.88 26.76
C ASN A 525 -14.66 -16.81 27.24
N ARG A 526 -14.37 -18.11 27.26
CA ARG A 526 -15.23 -19.10 27.88
C ARG A 526 -15.28 -18.90 29.39
N TRP A 527 -16.50 -18.68 29.89
CA TRP A 527 -16.81 -18.78 31.31
C TRP A 527 -17.09 -20.23 31.71
N GLN A 528 -16.85 -20.59 32.99
CA GLN A 528 -17.10 -21.96 33.47
C GLN A 528 -18.58 -22.35 33.28
N GLY A 529 -18.83 -23.52 32.69
CA GLY A 529 -20.18 -23.99 32.38
C GLY A 529 -20.75 -23.53 31.03
N ILE A 530 -20.03 -22.66 30.30
CA ILE A 530 -20.49 -22.10 29.01
C ILE A 530 -19.67 -22.71 27.87
N GLU A 531 -20.28 -22.90 26.70
CA GLU A 531 -19.59 -23.38 25.51
C GLU A 531 -18.60 -22.34 24.98
N GLN A 532 -17.45 -22.79 24.49
CA GLN A 532 -16.52 -21.92 23.78
C GLN A 532 -17.14 -21.50 22.45
N ARG A 533 -17.13 -20.20 22.16
CA ARG A 533 -17.53 -19.63 20.87
C ARG A 533 -16.40 -18.76 20.31
N PHE A 534 -16.44 -18.52 19.02
CA PHE A 534 -15.37 -17.82 18.31
C PHE A 534 -15.95 -16.78 17.35
N THR A 535 -15.30 -15.63 17.30
CA THR A 535 -15.49 -14.62 16.26
C THR A 535 -14.69 -15.04 15.04
N GLN A 536 -15.36 -15.16 13.89
CA GLN A 536 -14.71 -15.37 12.60
C GLN A 536 -14.29 -14.02 12.03
N LEU A 537 -12.98 -13.75 12.01
CA LEU A 537 -12.41 -12.55 11.40
C LEU A 537 -11.98 -12.87 9.97
N ASN A 538 -12.77 -12.45 8.99
CA ASN A 538 -12.60 -12.77 7.58
C ASN A 538 -11.99 -11.60 6.81
N PHE A 539 -10.99 -11.87 5.97
CA PHE A 539 -10.44 -10.92 5.00
C PHE A 539 -10.68 -11.44 3.58
N GLY A 540 -11.14 -10.55 2.68
CA GLY A 540 -11.24 -10.86 1.26
C GLY A 540 -12.45 -11.68 0.84
N LEU A 541 -13.59 -11.47 1.50
CA LEU A 541 -14.89 -11.88 0.96
C LEU A 541 -15.40 -10.86 -0.06
N LEU A 542 -16.13 -11.36 -1.06
CA LEU A 542 -16.83 -10.53 -2.04
C LEU A 542 -17.97 -9.78 -1.35
N ASN A 543 -18.31 -8.59 -1.85
CA ASN A 543 -19.45 -7.81 -1.35
C ASN A 543 -20.60 -7.76 -2.37
N ASP A 544 -21.82 -7.54 -1.88
CA ASP A 544 -23.05 -7.43 -2.67
C ASP A 544 -23.23 -6.08 -3.40
N GLY A 545 -22.23 -5.20 -3.39
CA GLY A 545 -22.30 -3.82 -3.86
C GLY A 545 -22.93 -2.83 -2.87
N GLN A 546 -23.57 -3.32 -1.80
CA GLN A 546 -24.14 -2.53 -0.70
C GLN A 546 -23.35 -2.68 0.60
N GLY A 547 -22.14 -3.25 0.52
CA GLY A 547 -21.23 -3.38 1.66
C GLY A 547 -21.50 -4.59 2.55
N ARG A 548 -22.38 -5.53 2.16
CA ARG A 548 -22.55 -6.79 2.89
C ARG A 548 -21.68 -7.88 2.28
N ALA A 549 -21.06 -8.71 3.13
CA ALA A 549 -20.27 -9.84 2.67
C ALA A 549 -21.15 -10.93 2.04
N LEU A 550 -20.62 -11.55 0.98
CA LEU A 550 -21.12 -12.79 0.39
C LEU A 550 -20.18 -13.93 0.81
N ASP A 551 -20.66 -15.17 0.83
CA ASP A 551 -19.83 -16.35 1.12
C ASP A 551 -18.96 -16.79 -0.06
N GLN A 552 -18.41 -15.83 -0.81
CA GLN A 552 -17.57 -16.03 -1.98
C GLN A 552 -16.26 -15.27 -1.78
N ALA A 553 -15.14 -15.87 -2.21
CA ALA A 553 -13.84 -15.22 -2.17
C ALA A 553 -13.77 -14.04 -3.17
N ASP A 554 -13.14 -12.94 -2.78
CA ASP A 554 -12.77 -11.86 -3.68
C ASP A 554 -11.30 -12.01 -4.13
N PRO A 555 -11.02 -12.48 -5.36
CA PRO A 555 -9.66 -12.65 -5.84
C PRO A 555 -8.92 -11.31 -6.04
N ASN A 556 -9.65 -10.18 -6.10
CA ASN A 556 -9.09 -8.85 -6.30
C ASN A 556 -8.86 -8.10 -4.97
N PHE A 557 -9.25 -8.67 -3.83
CA PHE A 557 -8.99 -8.06 -2.53
C PHE A 557 -7.49 -7.85 -2.33
N ARG A 558 -7.08 -6.64 -1.94
CA ARG A 558 -5.69 -6.30 -1.62
C ARG A 558 -5.71 -5.41 -0.39
N MET A 559 -5.04 -5.83 0.68
CA MET A 559 -4.95 -5.04 1.91
C MET A 559 -3.61 -5.24 2.61
N THR A 560 -3.06 -4.14 3.10
CA THR A 560 -1.98 -4.16 4.10
C THR A 560 -2.54 -3.68 5.43
N TYR A 561 -2.27 -4.41 6.49
CA TYR A 561 -2.71 -4.07 7.84
C TYR A 561 -1.58 -4.26 8.85
N ASP A 562 -1.29 -3.18 9.57
CA ASP A 562 -0.17 -3.10 10.50
C ASP A 562 -0.62 -3.14 11.97
N GLY A 563 -1.93 -3.05 12.23
CA GLY A 563 -2.48 -3.12 13.58
C GLY A 563 -2.40 -4.53 14.18
N ASP A 564 -2.33 -4.59 15.50
CA ASP A 564 -2.35 -5.85 16.24
C ASP A 564 -3.73 -6.53 16.13
N ILE A 565 -3.74 -7.87 16.03
CA ILE A 565 -4.95 -8.67 16.16
C ILE A 565 -4.80 -9.56 17.40
N GLN A 566 -5.55 -9.26 18.46
CA GLN A 566 -5.43 -9.98 19.74
C GLN A 566 -6.77 -10.54 20.18
N GLY A 567 -6.81 -11.85 20.42
CA GLY A 567 -7.96 -12.58 20.89
C GLY A 567 -7.65 -14.07 20.90
N ILE A 568 -6.59 -14.43 21.64
CA ILE A 568 -6.04 -15.80 21.67
C ILE A 568 -7.04 -16.85 22.15
N ARG A 569 -8.17 -16.42 22.73
CA ARG A 569 -9.23 -17.31 23.23
C ARG A 569 -10.48 -17.29 22.36
N SER A 570 -10.61 -16.40 21.39
CA SER A 570 -11.89 -16.15 20.71
C SER A 570 -11.80 -15.78 19.23
N LEU A 571 -10.66 -15.29 18.72
CA LEU A 571 -10.53 -14.88 17.32
C LEU A 571 -9.96 -16.01 16.45
N VAL A 572 -10.70 -16.39 15.42
CA VAL A 572 -10.22 -17.21 14.31
C VAL A 572 -10.04 -16.32 13.09
N LEU A 573 -8.80 -16.17 12.63
CA LEU A 573 -8.48 -15.36 11.44
C LEU A 573 -8.61 -16.22 10.19
N ASN A 574 -9.44 -15.80 9.24
CA ASN A 574 -9.64 -16.47 7.97
C ASN A 574 -9.30 -15.52 6.81
N LEU A 575 -8.29 -15.84 6.03
CA LEU A 575 -8.03 -15.18 4.75
C LEU A 575 -8.79 -15.95 3.67
N ARG A 576 -9.83 -15.33 3.12
CA ARG A 576 -10.81 -15.99 2.25
C ARG A 576 -10.50 -15.81 0.77
N GLY A 577 -9.87 -14.71 0.37
CA GLY A 577 -9.51 -14.42 -1.02
C GLY A 577 -8.53 -13.26 -1.16
N GLY A 578 -7.89 -13.17 -2.32
CA GLY A 578 -7.00 -12.05 -2.66
C GLY A 578 -5.70 -12.05 -1.85
N GLU A 579 -5.10 -10.88 -1.64
CA GLU A 579 -3.83 -10.71 -0.93
C GLU A 579 -4.05 -9.89 0.36
N THR A 580 -3.61 -10.44 1.49
CA THR A 580 -3.57 -9.74 2.78
C THR A 580 -2.14 -9.73 3.29
N SER A 581 -1.55 -8.54 3.47
CA SER A 581 -0.26 -8.35 4.12
C SER A 581 -0.46 -7.99 5.59
N LEU A 582 -0.02 -8.85 6.50
CA LEU A 582 -0.05 -8.61 7.96
C LEU A 582 1.37 -8.43 8.50
N ASN A 583 1.63 -7.31 9.17
CA ASN A 583 2.99 -6.97 9.61
C ASN A 583 3.18 -6.88 11.14
N SER A 584 2.11 -6.88 11.93
CA SER A 584 2.21 -6.80 13.40
C SER A 584 3.06 -7.94 13.97
N GLN A 585 3.89 -7.63 14.96
CA GLN A 585 4.70 -8.60 15.70
C GLN A 585 3.96 -9.21 16.91
N ASN A 586 2.69 -8.88 17.10
CA ASN A 586 1.93 -9.21 18.30
C ASN A 586 0.51 -9.68 17.97
N ASN A 587 0.36 -10.50 16.92
CA ASN A 587 -0.91 -11.16 16.65
C ASN A 587 -1.07 -12.35 17.61
N GLN A 588 -2.17 -12.38 18.36
CA GLN A 588 -2.49 -13.44 19.31
C GLN A 588 -3.87 -13.99 18.95
N LEU A 589 -3.93 -15.20 18.42
CA LEU A 589 -5.11 -15.74 17.75
C LEU A 589 -5.44 -17.13 18.28
N TYR A 590 -6.72 -17.51 18.22
CA TYR A 590 -7.08 -18.90 18.47
C TYR A 590 -6.52 -19.78 17.36
N ALA A 591 -6.84 -19.48 16.09
CA ALA A 591 -6.37 -20.19 14.92
C ALA A 591 -6.26 -19.24 13.71
N VAL A 592 -5.50 -19.67 12.69
CA VAL A 592 -5.35 -18.94 11.42
C VAL A 592 -5.62 -19.89 10.26
N ASN A 593 -6.46 -19.48 9.31
CA ASN A 593 -6.75 -20.21 8.09
C ASN A 593 -6.44 -19.33 6.88
N VAL A 594 -5.58 -19.82 5.98
CA VAL A 594 -5.37 -19.23 4.65
C VAL A 594 -6.09 -20.12 3.65
N GLU A 595 -7.23 -19.70 3.14
CA GLU A 595 -8.08 -20.50 2.26
C GLU A 595 -7.57 -20.50 0.80
N GLU A 596 -8.07 -21.43 -0.01
CA GLU A 596 -7.71 -21.52 -1.42
C GLU A 596 -8.07 -20.22 -2.17
N GLY A 597 -7.14 -19.72 -2.99
CA GLY A 597 -7.29 -18.42 -3.66
C GLY A 597 -6.93 -17.20 -2.80
N ALA A 598 -6.59 -17.38 -1.52
CA ALA A 598 -6.05 -16.34 -0.66
C ALA A 598 -4.52 -16.40 -0.55
N THR A 599 -3.88 -15.25 -0.36
CA THR A 599 -2.44 -15.10 -0.13
C THR A 599 -2.20 -14.29 1.15
N LEU A 600 -1.52 -14.89 2.13
CA LEU A 600 -0.93 -14.18 3.26
C LEU A 600 0.47 -13.69 2.89
N ARG A 601 0.72 -12.40 3.06
CA ARG A 601 2.05 -11.78 2.96
C ARG A 601 2.41 -10.98 4.21
N GLY A 602 3.55 -10.32 4.18
CA GLY A 602 3.99 -9.42 5.24
C GLY A 602 4.90 -10.11 6.26
N ASN A 603 5.21 -9.40 7.34
CA ASN A 603 6.23 -9.81 8.30
C ASN A 603 5.67 -10.28 9.66
N GLY A 604 4.39 -10.67 9.70
CA GLY A 604 3.67 -10.90 10.94
C GLY A 604 4.23 -12.02 11.83
N GLN A 605 4.11 -11.83 13.15
CA GLN A 605 4.24 -12.90 14.14
C GLN A 605 2.87 -13.28 14.66
N PHE A 606 2.58 -14.59 14.65
CA PHE A 606 1.30 -15.19 15.05
C PHE A 606 1.52 -16.10 16.24
N GLN A 607 1.08 -15.68 17.42
CA GLN A 607 0.97 -16.55 18.59
C GLN A 607 -0.39 -17.25 18.57
N LEU A 608 -0.37 -18.58 18.59
CA LEU A 608 -1.60 -19.37 18.56
C LEU A 608 -1.99 -19.87 19.96
N ASN A 609 -3.28 -20.11 20.13
CA ASN A 609 -3.76 -20.90 21.26
C ASN A 609 -3.21 -22.33 21.17
N PRO A 610 -2.87 -22.99 22.30
CA PRO A 610 -2.42 -24.39 22.28
C PRO A 610 -3.42 -25.39 21.66
N ASN A 611 -4.70 -25.03 21.58
CA ASN A 611 -5.74 -25.86 20.96
C ASN A 611 -6.06 -25.47 19.51
N GLY A 612 -5.38 -24.47 18.95
CA GLY A 612 -5.54 -24.03 17.57
C GLY A 612 -4.31 -24.32 16.72
N GLU A 613 -4.46 -24.10 15.42
CA GLU A 613 -3.44 -24.41 14.40
C GLU A 613 -3.42 -23.28 13.34
N PHE A 614 -2.26 -23.08 12.72
CA PHE A 614 -2.15 -22.29 11.48
C PHE A 614 -2.30 -23.24 10.30
N VAL A 615 -3.38 -23.10 9.53
CA VAL A 615 -3.66 -23.95 8.36
C VAL A 615 -3.53 -23.17 7.06
N ASN A 616 -2.68 -23.66 6.15
CA ASN A 616 -2.49 -23.12 4.82
C ASN A 616 -3.10 -24.02 3.72
N ARG A 617 -4.16 -23.54 3.07
CA ARG A 617 -4.81 -24.10 1.86
C ARG A 617 -4.60 -23.23 0.62
N GLY A 618 -4.23 -21.97 0.79
CA GLY A 618 -3.87 -21.01 -0.25
C GLY A 618 -2.36 -20.81 -0.34
N THR A 619 -1.91 -19.55 -0.31
CA THR A 619 -0.49 -19.19 -0.40
C THR A 619 -0.03 -18.44 0.85
N VAL A 620 1.05 -18.90 1.47
CA VAL A 620 1.81 -18.12 2.45
C VAL A 620 3.09 -17.65 1.76
N ALA A 621 3.28 -16.34 1.66
CA ALA A 621 4.43 -15.72 1.03
C ALA A 621 5.07 -14.70 1.99
N PRO A 622 6.00 -15.13 2.86
CA PRO A 622 6.58 -14.26 3.87
C PRO A 622 7.21 -12.99 3.28
N GLY A 623 7.06 -11.88 3.99
CA GLY A 623 7.63 -10.60 3.64
C GLY A 623 6.83 -9.75 2.64
N ASN A 624 7.37 -8.57 2.35
CA ASN A 624 6.89 -7.62 1.34
C ASN A 624 8.01 -7.45 0.31
N SER A 625 8.36 -8.52 -0.40
CA SER A 625 9.73 -8.92 -0.77
C SER A 625 10.43 -9.67 0.37
N LEU A 626 11.76 -9.65 0.43
CA LEU A 626 12.53 -10.43 1.41
C LEU A 626 12.10 -10.15 2.86
N GLY A 627 11.61 -11.18 3.56
CA GLY A 627 11.09 -11.03 4.91
C GLY A 627 10.85 -12.33 5.67
N ARG A 628 10.06 -12.22 6.74
CA ARG A 628 9.81 -13.34 7.65
C ARG A 628 8.40 -13.33 8.22
N ILE A 629 7.74 -14.49 8.20
CA ILE A 629 6.55 -14.77 9.01
C ILE A 629 6.96 -15.73 10.13
N THR A 630 6.48 -15.48 11.36
CA THR A 630 6.70 -16.37 12.49
C THR A 630 5.37 -16.92 13.01
N VAL A 631 5.26 -18.24 13.14
CA VAL A 631 4.14 -18.94 13.77
C VAL A 631 4.64 -19.53 15.08
N ASP A 632 4.10 -19.07 16.20
CA ASP A 632 4.34 -19.61 17.55
C ASP A 632 3.20 -20.57 17.90
N GLY A 633 3.34 -21.81 17.41
CA GLY A 633 2.32 -22.87 17.41
C GLY A 633 2.55 -23.84 16.25
N ASP A 634 1.61 -24.76 16.05
CA ASP A 634 1.67 -25.74 14.96
C ASP A 634 1.22 -25.12 13.63
N TYR A 635 1.88 -25.53 12.54
CA TYR A 635 1.60 -25.11 11.18
C TYR A 635 1.30 -26.32 10.31
N ARG A 636 0.22 -26.27 9.54
CA ARG A 636 -0.15 -27.32 8.58
C ARG A 636 -0.41 -26.76 7.21
N GLN A 637 0.40 -27.16 6.24
CA GLN A 637 0.16 -26.93 4.84
C GLN A 637 -0.57 -28.13 4.24
N THR A 638 -1.73 -27.88 3.64
CA THR A 638 -2.52 -28.92 2.97
C THR A 638 -2.04 -29.18 1.54
N GLY A 639 -2.59 -30.20 0.87
CA GLY A 639 -2.21 -30.54 -0.51
C GLY A 639 -2.47 -29.44 -1.55
N THR A 640 -3.39 -28.50 -1.29
CA THR A 640 -3.61 -27.32 -2.15
C THR A 640 -2.70 -26.14 -1.77
N GLY A 641 -2.14 -26.17 -0.56
CA GLY A 641 -1.35 -25.08 0.01
C GLY A 641 -0.01 -24.89 -0.69
N GLN A 642 0.46 -23.65 -0.66
CA GLN A 642 1.71 -23.21 -1.24
C GLN A 642 2.49 -22.36 -0.23
N LEU A 643 3.77 -22.66 -0.06
CA LEU A 643 4.74 -21.75 0.52
C LEU A 643 5.52 -21.11 -0.64
N LEU A 644 5.35 -19.81 -0.84
CA LEU A 644 6.05 -19.03 -1.85
C LEU A 644 7.18 -18.25 -1.18
N VAL A 645 8.41 -18.41 -1.64
CA VAL A 645 9.59 -17.76 -1.05
C VAL A 645 10.41 -17.05 -2.11
N GLU A 646 10.66 -15.77 -1.90
CA GLU A 646 11.58 -14.97 -2.68
C GLU A 646 13.02 -15.27 -2.27
N VAL A 647 13.92 -15.36 -3.26
CA VAL A 647 15.36 -15.56 -3.05
C VAL A 647 16.16 -14.60 -3.91
N ASN A 648 17.39 -14.27 -3.52
CA ASN A 648 18.29 -13.49 -4.37
C ASN A 648 19.62 -14.21 -4.66
N ASP A 649 20.38 -13.64 -5.59
CA ASP A 649 21.68 -14.12 -6.05
C ASP A 649 22.77 -14.12 -4.96
N LYS A 650 22.55 -13.44 -3.83
CA LYS A 650 23.43 -13.41 -2.66
C LYS A 650 23.04 -14.43 -1.58
N GLY A 651 21.97 -15.20 -1.81
CA GLY A 651 21.48 -16.19 -0.86
C GLY A 651 20.65 -15.61 0.30
N ALA A 652 20.21 -14.35 0.21
CA ALA A 652 19.14 -13.85 1.07
C ALA A 652 17.79 -14.37 0.55
N HIS A 653 16.85 -14.60 1.47
CA HIS A 653 15.61 -15.30 1.16
C HIS A 653 14.52 -14.96 2.18
N ASP A 654 13.28 -15.24 1.81
CA ASP A 654 12.16 -15.31 2.73
C ASP A 654 12.29 -16.45 3.73
N SER A 655 11.68 -16.29 4.89
CA SER A 655 11.62 -17.34 5.91
C SER A 655 10.26 -17.47 6.57
N LEU A 656 9.74 -18.70 6.62
CA LEU A 656 8.68 -19.09 7.54
C LEU A 656 9.31 -19.78 8.76
N VAL A 657 9.09 -19.22 9.95
CA VAL A 657 9.59 -19.79 11.21
C VAL A 657 8.40 -20.35 12.00
N VAL A 658 8.44 -21.64 12.34
CA VAL A 658 7.37 -22.33 13.08
C VAL A 658 7.93 -22.84 14.42
N LYS A 659 7.49 -22.29 15.55
CA LYS A 659 7.88 -22.75 16.89
C LYS A 659 7.00 -23.91 17.39
N GLY A 660 6.80 -24.89 16.53
CA GLY A 660 5.95 -26.05 16.74
C GLY A 660 6.22 -27.11 15.68
N ASN A 661 5.26 -28.00 15.46
CA ASN A 661 5.29 -28.94 14.35
C ASN A 661 4.87 -28.27 13.03
N ALA A 662 5.65 -28.48 11.98
CA ALA A 662 5.28 -28.12 10.62
C ALA A 662 4.87 -29.37 9.84
N ASP A 663 3.57 -29.54 9.61
CA ASP A 663 3.01 -30.62 8.79
C ASP A 663 2.90 -30.18 7.32
N LEU A 664 3.69 -30.79 6.44
CA LEU A 664 3.92 -30.31 5.07
C LEU A 664 3.29 -31.22 4.02
N ALA A 665 2.56 -30.59 3.10
CA ALA A 665 2.07 -31.14 1.83
C ALA A 665 2.05 -30.01 0.77
N GLY A 666 1.55 -30.29 -0.43
CA GLY A 666 1.38 -29.28 -1.48
C GLY A 666 2.72 -28.76 -2.01
N ARG A 667 2.84 -27.45 -2.21
CA ARG A 667 3.91 -26.87 -3.04
C ARG A 667 4.87 -25.99 -2.24
N LEU A 668 6.16 -26.10 -2.55
CA LEU A 668 7.16 -25.07 -2.26
C LEU A 668 7.54 -24.39 -3.58
N THR A 669 7.26 -23.10 -3.70
CA THR A 669 7.58 -22.32 -4.90
C THR A 669 8.66 -21.29 -4.59
N VAL A 670 9.73 -21.29 -5.38
CA VAL A 670 10.85 -20.37 -5.23
C VAL A 670 10.78 -19.28 -6.30
N ALA A 671 10.72 -18.02 -5.89
CA ALA A 671 10.70 -16.86 -6.77
C ALA A 671 12.06 -16.13 -6.72
N PRO A 672 12.99 -16.40 -7.66
CA PRO A 672 14.25 -15.68 -7.71
C PRO A 672 14.07 -14.22 -8.14
N ALA A 673 14.59 -13.31 -7.34
CA ALA A 673 14.80 -11.92 -7.73
C ALA A 673 15.85 -11.85 -8.85
N ARG A 674 15.72 -10.86 -9.75
CA ARG A 674 16.66 -10.59 -10.84
C ARG A 674 18.09 -10.42 -10.28
N GLY A 675 19.03 -11.23 -10.75
CA GLY A 675 20.41 -11.22 -10.29
C GLY A 675 21.26 -12.30 -10.96
N TRP A 676 22.54 -12.34 -10.63
CA TRP A 676 23.47 -13.32 -11.22
C TRP A 676 23.55 -14.59 -10.36
N TYR A 677 22.78 -15.61 -10.72
CA TYR A 677 22.83 -16.90 -10.03
C TYR A 677 24.07 -17.68 -10.45
N SER A 678 25.05 -17.70 -9.54
CA SER A 678 26.27 -18.51 -9.64
C SER A 678 25.94 -19.99 -9.74
N PRO A 679 26.69 -20.80 -10.51
CA PRO A 679 26.56 -22.26 -10.48
C PRO A 679 26.83 -22.90 -9.12
N GLN A 680 27.42 -22.16 -8.18
CA GLN A 680 27.62 -22.59 -6.78
C GLN A 680 26.53 -22.07 -5.82
N TRP A 681 25.56 -21.30 -6.33
CA TRP A 681 24.45 -20.80 -5.53
C TRP A 681 23.64 -21.99 -5.01
N THR A 682 23.52 -22.09 -3.69
CA THR A 682 22.74 -23.14 -3.04
C THR A 682 22.00 -22.61 -1.82
N VAL A 683 20.76 -23.06 -1.64
CA VAL A 683 19.96 -22.79 -0.43
C VAL A 683 19.29 -24.10 0.01
N SER A 684 19.32 -24.38 1.31
CA SER A 684 18.59 -25.53 1.88
C SER A 684 17.16 -25.12 2.18
N SER A 685 16.17 -25.95 1.84
CA SER A 685 14.75 -25.64 2.13
C SER A 685 14.46 -25.50 3.63
N SER A 686 15.27 -26.13 4.49
CA SER A 686 15.24 -25.95 5.95
C SER A 686 15.64 -24.54 6.44
N ARG A 687 16.20 -23.70 5.57
CA ARG A 687 16.42 -22.27 5.85
C ARG A 687 15.23 -21.41 5.44
N LEU A 688 14.45 -21.88 4.46
CA LEU A 688 13.23 -21.23 3.97
C LEU A 688 12.06 -21.50 4.90
N LEU A 689 11.97 -22.73 5.42
CA LEU A 689 11.07 -23.13 6.49
C LEU A 689 11.88 -23.71 7.64
N ASN A 690 11.91 -23.01 8.77
CA ASN A 690 12.56 -23.47 10.01
C ASN A 690 11.47 -23.84 11.02
N SER A 691 11.49 -25.08 11.51
CA SER A 691 10.51 -25.57 12.48
C SER A 691 11.16 -26.32 13.66
N THR A 692 10.44 -26.46 14.77
CA THR A 692 10.90 -27.30 15.90
C THR A 692 10.85 -28.79 15.54
N SER A 693 9.80 -29.22 14.86
CA SER A 693 9.69 -30.54 14.24
C SER A 693 8.97 -30.44 12.89
N THR A 694 9.19 -31.40 12.01
CA THR A 694 8.54 -31.46 10.70
C THR A 694 7.92 -32.83 10.50
N THR A 695 6.68 -32.87 10.02
CA THR A 695 6.00 -34.07 9.52
C THR A 695 5.63 -33.88 8.04
N GLY A 696 5.56 -34.98 7.28
CA GLY A 696 5.33 -34.90 5.84
C GLY A 696 6.48 -34.27 5.05
N SER A 697 6.19 -33.87 3.82
CA SER A 697 7.12 -33.20 2.89
C SER A 697 6.33 -32.47 1.82
N PHE A 698 6.88 -31.42 1.22
CA PHE A 698 6.28 -30.82 0.02
C PHE A 698 6.12 -31.87 -1.09
N ASP A 699 4.93 -31.91 -1.70
CA ASP A 699 4.60 -32.81 -2.81
C ASP A 699 5.34 -32.39 -4.09
N THR A 700 5.50 -31.07 -4.29
CA THR A 700 6.32 -30.51 -5.38
C THR A 700 7.18 -29.34 -4.91
N VAL A 701 8.34 -29.20 -5.54
CA VAL A 701 9.23 -28.04 -5.41
C VAL A 701 9.44 -27.45 -6.79
N GLU A 702 9.07 -26.19 -6.97
CA GLU A 702 9.04 -25.53 -8.27
C GLU A 702 9.59 -24.10 -8.19
N SER A 703 9.76 -23.44 -9.34
CA SER A 703 10.16 -22.04 -9.42
C SER A 703 9.16 -21.22 -10.21
N LEU A 704 8.88 -20.00 -9.74
CA LEU A 704 8.11 -19.00 -10.48
C LEU A 704 8.95 -18.28 -11.55
N LEU A 705 10.19 -18.73 -11.78
CA LEU A 705 11.10 -18.08 -12.71
C LEU A 705 10.65 -18.24 -14.16
N VAL A 706 10.39 -17.12 -14.82
CA VAL A 706 10.30 -17.04 -16.28
C VAL A 706 11.70 -16.70 -16.79
N SER A 707 12.54 -17.72 -16.97
CA SER A 707 13.89 -17.59 -17.55
C SER A 707 14.04 -18.52 -18.75
N PRO A 708 14.64 -18.06 -19.86
CA PRO A 708 14.98 -18.91 -20.98
C PRO A 708 16.17 -19.85 -20.71
N THR A 709 16.97 -19.63 -19.67
CA THR A 709 18.26 -20.33 -19.48
C THR A 709 18.48 -20.89 -18.08
N LEU A 710 17.83 -20.36 -17.05
CA LEU A 710 17.92 -20.82 -15.68
C LEU A 710 16.76 -21.75 -15.34
N SER A 711 17.09 -22.91 -14.76
CA SER A 711 16.12 -23.85 -14.17
C SER A 711 16.47 -24.11 -12.72
N LEU A 712 15.46 -24.19 -11.86
CA LEU A 712 15.64 -24.63 -10.47
C LEU A 712 15.77 -26.15 -10.43
N LEU A 713 16.87 -26.64 -9.87
CA LEU A 713 17.04 -28.03 -9.44
C LEU A 713 16.81 -28.12 -7.93
N ALA A 714 15.98 -29.08 -7.51
CA ALA A 714 15.69 -29.37 -6.11
C ALA A 714 16.10 -30.81 -5.79
N THR A 715 17.23 -30.97 -5.11
CA THR A 715 17.78 -32.30 -4.77
C THR A 715 17.33 -32.72 -3.37
N PRO A 716 16.57 -33.82 -3.18
CA PRO A 716 16.13 -34.26 -1.87
C PRO A 716 17.30 -34.75 -1.00
N LYS A 717 17.23 -34.48 0.31
CA LYS A 717 18.19 -34.92 1.33
C LYS A 717 17.57 -35.95 2.27
N ALA A 718 18.44 -36.67 3.00
CA ALA A 718 18.03 -37.73 3.93
C ALA A 718 17.17 -37.23 5.12
N ASP A 719 17.23 -35.94 5.43
CA ASP A 719 16.43 -35.29 6.48
C ASP A 719 15.06 -34.78 5.97
N GLY A 720 14.69 -35.09 4.73
CA GLY A 720 13.44 -34.65 4.10
C GLY A 720 13.48 -33.23 3.53
N SER A 721 14.59 -32.50 3.72
CA SER A 721 14.78 -31.17 3.10
C SER A 721 15.30 -31.27 1.66
N TYR A 722 15.27 -30.17 0.93
CA TYR A 722 15.79 -30.06 -0.44
C TYR A 722 17.01 -29.13 -0.48
N LEU A 723 18.04 -29.50 -1.24
CA LEU A 723 19.08 -28.59 -1.69
C LEU A 723 18.62 -27.93 -3.00
N LEU A 724 18.45 -26.62 -2.98
CA LEU A 724 18.03 -25.82 -4.12
C LEU A 724 19.24 -25.21 -4.81
N ASN A 725 19.31 -25.36 -6.13
CA ASN A 725 20.34 -24.74 -6.97
C ASN A 725 19.76 -24.31 -8.32
N PHE A 726 20.27 -23.21 -8.89
CA PHE A 726 19.92 -22.82 -10.25
C PHE A 726 20.97 -23.33 -11.22
N GLU A 727 20.51 -23.99 -12.29
CA GLU A 727 21.36 -24.57 -13.31
C GLU A 727 21.05 -23.99 -14.69
N ARG A 728 22.04 -24.09 -15.57
CA ARG A 728 21.92 -23.77 -17.00
C ARG A 728 22.22 -25.04 -17.78
N SER A 729 21.47 -25.33 -18.83
CA SER A 729 21.81 -26.44 -19.74
C SER A 729 23.15 -26.18 -20.45
N SER A 730 23.77 -27.24 -20.98
CA SER A 730 25.04 -27.12 -21.71
C SER A 730 24.95 -26.26 -22.98
N ASP A 731 23.74 -26.04 -23.48
CA ASP A 731 23.41 -25.24 -24.67
C ASP A 731 22.51 -24.05 -24.33
N ALA A 732 22.49 -23.61 -23.06
CA ALA A 732 21.52 -22.64 -22.52
C ALA A 732 21.33 -21.41 -23.42
N TYR A 733 22.42 -20.85 -23.96
CA TYR A 733 22.35 -19.73 -24.89
C TYR A 733 22.33 -20.18 -26.35
N ALA A 734 23.10 -21.21 -26.70
CA ALA A 734 23.29 -21.67 -28.09
C ALA A 734 22.00 -22.14 -28.76
N GLN A 735 21.05 -22.67 -28.00
CA GLN A 735 19.74 -23.12 -28.49
C GLN A 735 18.91 -22.00 -29.12
N TYR A 736 19.15 -20.74 -28.75
CA TYR A 736 18.43 -19.56 -29.25
C TYR A 736 19.15 -18.84 -30.40
N ALA A 737 20.25 -19.39 -30.91
CA ALA A 737 21.05 -18.75 -31.95
C ALA A 737 20.30 -18.60 -33.28
N LEU A 738 20.41 -17.43 -33.90
CA LEU A 738 19.81 -17.11 -35.21
C LEU A 738 20.73 -17.47 -36.39
N SER A 739 22.02 -17.62 -36.14
CA SER A 739 23.03 -18.01 -37.12
C SER A 739 24.05 -19.00 -36.56
N LYS A 740 24.89 -19.56 -37.43
CA LYS A 740 26.04 -20.39 -37.02
C LYS A 740 27.05 -19.60 -36.18
N ASN A 741 27.23 -18.30 -36.48
CA ASN A 741 28.13 -17.44 -35.72
C ASN A 741 27.57 -17.18 -34.31
N GLY A 742 26.28 -16.89 -34.20
CA GLY A 742 25.60 -16.76 -32.91
C GLY A 742 25.65 -18.05 -32.10
N ARG A 743 25.55 -19.22 -32.75
CA ARG A 743 25.64 -20.53 -32.07
C ARG A 743 27.01 -20.76 -31.44
N GLU A 744 28.08 -20.50 -32.17
CA GLU A 744 29.46 -20.61 -31.65
C GLU A 744 29.68 -19.68 -30.43
N VAL A 745 29.09 -18.48 -30.44
CA VAL A 745 29.11 -17.57 -29.29
C VAL A 745 28.29 -18.13 -28.13
N GLY A 746 27.11 -18.67 -28.39
CA GLY A 746 26.23 -19.23 -27.35
C GLY A 746 26.82 -20.47 -26.68
N GLU A 747 27.52 -21.31 -27.43
CA GLU A 747 28.28 -22.46 -26.90
C GLU A 747 29.42 -21.96 -26.00
N ALA A 748 30.17 -20.94 -26.43
CA ALA A 748 31.21 -20.33 -25.62
C ALA A 748 30.69 -19.67 -24.33
N LEU A 749 29.54 -18.98 -24.37
CA LEU A 749 28.90 -18.43 -23.17
C LEU A 749 28.44 -19.54 -22.20
N SER A 750 27.91 -20.64 -22.74
CA SER A 750 27.46 -21.76 -21.91
C SER A 750 28.63 -22.39 -21.15
N GLU A 751 29.79 -22.57 -21.81
CA GLU A 751 31.01 -23.09 -21.18
C GLU A 751 31.63 -22.10 -20.17
N THR A 752 31.60 -20.80 -20.48
CA THR A 752 32.24 -19.77 -19.66
C THR A 752 31.40 -19.27 -18.48
N ALA A 753 30.10 -19.60 -18.41
CA ALA A 753 29.22 -19.19 -17.31
C ALA A 753 29.75 -19.58 -15.91
N SER A 754 30.43 -20.73 -15.81
CA SER A 754 31.06 -21.23 -14.58
C SER A 754 32.31 -20.48 -14.14
N GLN A 755 32.88 -19.64 -15.02
CA GLN A 755 34.11 -18.90 -14.78
C GLN A 755 33.86 -17.50 -14.20
N VAL A 756 32.61 -17.02 -14.25
CA VAL A 756 32.21 -15.73 -13.68
C VAL A 756 32.18 -15.88 -12.15
N LYS A 757 32.78 -14.92 -11.45
CA LYS A 757 32.88 -14.90 -10.00
C LYS A 757 32.16 -13.70 -9.42
N ALA A 758 31.90 -13.76 -8.12
CA ALA A 758 31.45 -12.61 -7.36
C ALA A 758 32.45 -11.44 -7.51
N GLY A 759 31.94 -10.26 -7.87
CA GLY A 759 32.76 -9.06 -8.12
C GLY A 759 33.02 -8.76 -9.59
N ASP A 760 32.74 -9.70 -10.51
CA ASP A 760 32.89 -9.51 -11.96
C ASP A 760 31.73 -8.72 -12.56
N THR A 761 31.53 -7.48 -12.09
CA THR A 761 30.27 -6.72 -12.25
C THR A 761 29.71 -6.68 -13.68
N ASP A 762 30.53 -6.42 -14.70
CA ASP A 762 30.04 -6.36 -16.09
C ASP A 762 29.71 -7.73 -16.67
N ARG A 763 30.51 -8.76 -16.37
CA ARG A 763 30.21 -10.15 -16.75
C ARG A 763 28.90 -10.61 -16.09
N GLN A 764 28.74 -10.32 -14.80
CA GLN A 764 27.50 -10.61 -14.08
C GLN A 764 26.28 -9.91 -14.71
N LYS A 765 26.41 -8.65 -15.12
CA LYS A 765 25.35 -7.93 -15.83
C LYS A 765 24.99 -8.58 -17.16
N LEU A 766 25.98 -8.97 -17.96
CA LEU A 766 25.74 -9.68 -19.23
C LEU A 766 24.92 -10.95 -19.00
N TYR A 767 25.36 -11.81 -18.08
CA TYR A 767 24.65 -13.05 -17.78
C TYR A 767 23.25 -12.79 -17.20
N THR A 768 23.11 -11.83 -16.29
CA THR A 768 21.79 -11.46 -15.72
C THR A 768 20.83 -10.98 -16.82
N ALA A 769 21.30 -10.16 -17.76
CA ALA A 769 20.49 -9.66 -18.86
C ALA A 769 20.01 -10.79 -19.79
N LEU A 770 20.85 -11.81 -20.03
CA LEU A 770 20.48 -12.97 -20.82
C LEU A 770 19.53 -13.90 -20.04
N ASP A 771 19.84 -14.19 -18.78
CA ASP A 771 19.09 -15.13 -17.95
C ASP A 771 17.70 -14.63 -17.56
N PHE A 772 17.52 -13.32 -17.40
CA PHE A 772 16.23 -12.70 -17.09
C PHE A 772 15.64 -11.97 -18.30
N SER A 773 15.96 -12.45 -19.52
CA SER A 773 15.32 -12.00 -20.75
C SER A 773 14.03 -12.78 -21.04
N GLU A 774 13.33 -12.41 -22.12
CA GLU A 774 12.10 -13.07 -22.56
C GLU A 774 12.26 -14.59 -22.70
N ALA A 775 11.27 -15.35 -22.22
CA ALA A 775 11.33 -16.81 -22.17
C ALA A 775 11.40 -17.49 -23.55
N ASP A 776 11.06 -16.78 -24.63
CA ASP A 776 11.20 -17.29 -26.00
C ASP A 776 12.65 -17.27 -26.51
N GLY A 777 13.56 -16.64 -25.75
CA GLY A 777 14.98 -16.48 -26.07
C GLY A 777 15.28 -15.57 -27.27
N GLY A 778 14.29 -14.84 -27.80
CA GLY A 778 14.49 -13.95 -28.96
C GLY A 778 15.52 -12.85 -28.69
N THR A 779 15.59 -12.37 -27.44
CA THR A 779 16.63 -11.41 -27.00
C THR A 779 18.02 -12.03 -26.97
N ILE A 780 18.15 -13.28 -26.52
CA ILE A 780 19.41 -14.03 -26.57
C ILE A 780 19.87 -14.17 -28.02
N GLY A 781 18.99 -14.57 -28.93
CA GLY A 781 19.30 -14.70 -30.35
C GLY A 781 19.92 -13.44 -30.97
N ARG A 782 19.37 -12.26 -30.68
CA ARG A 782 19.93 -10.96 -31.12
C ARG A 782 21.26 -10.64 -30.43
N ALA A 783 21.36 -10.89 -29.13
CA ALA A 783 22.58 -10.64 -28.36
C ALA A 783 23.77 -11.45 -28.89
N LEU A 784 23.55 -12.72 -29.25
CA LEU A 784 24.60 -13.62 -29.77
C LEU A 784 25.19 -13.12 -31.09
N GLU A 785 24.38 -12.54 -31.99
CA GLU A 785 24.89 -11.92 -33.22
C GLU A 785 25.82 -10.74 -32.91
N GLN A 786 25.38 -9.84 -32.01
CA GLN A 786 26.15 -8.66 -31.61
C GLN A 786 27.45 -9.00 -30.86
N LEU A 787 27.45 -10.09 -30.07
CA LEU A 787 28.61 -10.60 -29.33
C LEU A 787 29.64 -11.30 -30.23
N SER A 788 29.27 -11.65 -31.48
CA SER A 788 30.17 -12.30 -32.42
C SER A 788 31.24 -11.35 -32.99
N PRO A 789 32.41 -11.87 -33.42
CA PRO A 789 33.44 -11.06 -34.08
C PRO A 789 33.11 -10.72 -35.55
N SER A 790 31.87 -10.97 -36.01
CA SER A 790 31.50 -10.85 -37.42
C SER A 790 31.72 -9.45 -37.98
N ALA A 791 31.57 -8.42 -37.16
CA ALA A 791 31.82 -7.02 -37.51
C ALA A 791 33.20 -6.77 -38.15
N TYR A 792 34.23 -7.54 -37.76
CA TYR A 792 35.59 -7.39 -38.28
C TYR A 792 35.75 -7.86 -39.73
N SER A 793 34.80 -8.63 -40.26
CA SER A 793 34.79 -9.04 -41.67
C SER A 793 34.39 -7.89 -42.60
N ALA A 794 33.52 -6.99 -42.16
CA ALA A 794 33.18 -5.77 -42.88
C ALA A 794 34.40 -4.86 -43.07
N MET A 795 35.30 -4.80 -42.06
CA MET A 795 36.56 -4.06 -42.16
C MET A 795 37.50 -4.65 -43.22
N VAL A 796 37.60 -5.98 -43.31
CA VAL A 796 38.41 -6.64 -44.35
C VAL A 796 37.80 -6.44 -45.74
N ALA A 797 36.48 -6.57 -45.87
CA ALA A 797 35.76 -6.31 -47.14
C ALA A 797 35.96 -4.88 -47.62
N SER A 798 35.86 -3.93 -46.69
CA SER A 798 36.11 -2.50 -46.89
C SER A 798 37.55 -2.26 -47.39
N SER A 799 38.58 -2.77 -46.69
CA SER A 799 39.98 -2.59 -47.10
C SER A 799 40.27 -3.21 -48.46
N LEU A 800 39.73 -4.40 -48.74
CA LEU A 800 39.90 -5.05 -50.03
C LEU A 800 39.28 -4.25 -51.18
N GLN A 801 38.09 -3.69 -50.96
CA GLN A 801 37.46 -2.85 -51.96
C GLN A 801 38.30 -1.60 -52.25
N ARG A 802 38.90 -0.99 -51.23
CA ARG A 802 39.81 0.14 -51.42
C ARG A 802 41.02 -0.25 -52.25
N GLU A 803 41.68 -1.36 -51.93
CA GLU A 803 42.81 -1.88 -52.73
C GLU A 803 42.40 -2.13 -54.20
N GLN A 804 41.22 -2.72 -54.41
CA GLN A 804 40.67 -2.92 -55.75
C GLN A 804 40.40 -1.58 -56.45
N GLN A 805 39.80 -0.60 -55.78
CA GLN A 805 39.54 0.74 -56.33
C GLN A 805 40.84 1.44 -56.77
N VAL A 806 41.91 1.32 -55.98
CA VAL A 806 43.19 1.94 -56.32
C VAL A 806 43.92 1.14 -57.41
N ALA A 807 43.87 -0.20 -57.39
CA ALA A 807 44.42 -1.04 -58.48
C ALA A 807 43.72 -0.76 -59.81
N ASP A 808 42.41 -0.60 -59.76
CA ASP A 808 41.55 -0.26 -60.87
C ASP A 808 41.87 1.11 -61.44
N ALA A 809 41.96 2.13 -60.59
CA ALA A 809 42.32 3.50 -60.98
C ALA A 809 43.68 3.55 -61.69
N ILE A 810 44.69 2.83 -61.18
CA ILE A 810 46.02 2.79 -61.80
C ILE A 810 45.99 2.02 -63.12
N SER A 811 45.25 0.91 -63.19
CA SER A 811 45.12 0.13 -64.44
C SER A 811 44.38 0.89 -65.54
N ALA A 812 43.46 1.79 -65.18
CA ALA A 812 42.71 2.62 -66.12
C ALA A 812 43.53 3.76 -66.73
N ARG A 813 44.63 4.18 -66.09
CA ARG A 813 45.40 5.32 -66.59
C ARG A 813 46.04 4.95 -67.92
N GLU A 814 45.78 5.75 -68.94
CA GLU A 814 46.54 5.72 -70.19
C GLU A 814 47.25 7.06 -70.39
N PRO A 815 48.51 7.17 -69.93
CA PRO A 815 49.39 8.20 -70.45
C PRO A 815 49.48 8.01 -71.97
N GLY A 816 49.30 9.10 -72.72
CA GLY A 816 49.55 9.06 -74.16
C GLY A 816 51.01 8.69 -74.46
N LYS A 817 51.39 8.67 -75.73
CA LYS A 817 52.78 8.40 -76.11
C LYS A 817 53.72 9.50 -75.58
N LEU A 818 54.68 9.13 -74.72
CA LEU A 818 55.72 10.01 -74.16
C LEU A 818 57.00 9.96 -74.99
N ARG A 819 57.78 11.05 -75.01
CA ARG A 819 59.12 11.10 -75.65
C ARG A 819 60.22 10.53 -74.72
N ASP A 820 61.38 10.19 -75.29
CA ASP A 820 62.52 9.50 -74.64
C ASP A 820 63.18 10.29 -73.48
N ASP A 821 62.78 11.55 -73.28
CA ASP A 821 63.26 12.47 -72.24
C ASP A 821 62.12 13.12 -71.41
N GLU A 822 60.87 12.75 -71.68
CA GLU A 822 59.68 13.38 -71.10
C GLU A 822 59.23 12.65 -69.82
N TRP A 823 58.95 13.42 -68.77
CA TRP A 823 58.36 12.91 -67.54
C TRP A 823 56.92 13.37 -67.44
N GLN A 824 56.03 12.48 -67.00
CA GLN A 824 54.65 12.80 -66.67
C GLN A 824 54.40 12.57 -65.18
N ALA A 825 54.19 13.64 -64.43
CA ALA A 825 53.69 13.57 -63.06
C ALA A 825 52.16 13.55 -63.07
N PHE A 826 51.57 12.82 -62.12
CA PHE A 826 50.12 12.79 -61.97
C PHE A 826 49.68 12.85 -60.51
N ILE A 827 48.51 13.44 -60.32
CA ILE A 827 47.76 13.40 -59.06
C ILE A 827 46.30 13.11 -59.36
N GLN A 828 45.72 12.18 -58.60
CA GLN A 828 44.38 11.68 -58.80
C GLN A 828 43.66 11.52 -57.45
N PRO A 829 43.04 12.58 -56.92
CA PRO A 829 42.10 12.44 -55.82
C PRO A 829 40.92 11.55 -56.23
N PHE A 830 40.50 10.69 -55.32
CA PHE A 830 39.38 9.77 -55.52
C PHE A 830 38.47 9.73 -54.29
N GLY A 831 37.23 9.35 -54.52
CA GLY A 831 36.26 9.04 -53.48
C GLY A 831 35.26 7.98 -53.94
N GLY A 832 34.63 7.31 -53.00
CA GLY A 832 33.62 6.32 -53.31
C GLY A 832 32.72 6.00 -52.13
N ASN A 833 31.55 5.45 -52.44
CA ASN A 833 30.61 4.93 -51.46
C ASN A 833 30.23 3.49 -51.83
N THR A 834 30.04 2.69 -50.79
CA THR A 834 29.65 1.28 -50.89
C THR A 834 28.56 0.96 -49.90
N ARG A 835 27.60 0.17 -50.34
CA ARG A 835 26.52 -0.36 -49.53
C ARG A 835 26.45 -1.87 -49.70
N GLN A 836 26.67 -2.62 -48.62
CA GLN A 836 26.41 -4.05 -48.51
C GLN A 836 25.23 -4.28 -47.56
N ASN A 837 24.22 -5.04 -47.97
CA ASN A 837 23.15 -5.50 -47.09
C ASN A 837 23.58 -6.79 -46.39
N SER A 838 23.04 -7.03 -45.19
CA SER A 838 23.27 -8.28 -44.46
C SER A 838 22.44 -9.42 -45.05
N ASP A 839 23.00 -10.63 -45.02
CA ASP A 839 22.30 -11.89 -45.24
C ASP A 839 22.83 -12.97 -44.27
N SER A 840 22.44 -14.24 -44.47
CA SER A 840 22.87 -15.37 -43.64
C SER A 840 24.38 -15.62 -43.53
N HIS A 841 25.20 -15.07 -44.43
CA HIS A 841 26.64 -15.25 -44.50
C HIS A 841 27.41 -13.93 -44.71
N THR A 842 26.77 -12.83 -45.14
CA THR A 842 27.42 -11.53 -45.35
C THR A 842 27.05 -10.53 -44.25
N VAL A 843 28.05 -9.75 -43.81
CA VAL A 843 27.83 -8.65 -42.87
C VAL A 843 27.40 -7.39 -43.62
N GLY A 844 26.31 -6.77 -43.18
CA GLY A 844 25.82 -5.52 -43.74
C GLY A 844 26.63 -4.32 -43.25
N PHE A 845 27.04 -3.45 -44.17
CA PHE A 845 27.73 -2.19 -43.86
C PHE A 845 27.51 -1.11 -44.93
N ASN A 846 27.82 0.13 -44.57
CA ASN A 846 28.06 1.22 -45.50
C ASN A 846 29.51 1.66 -45.36
N SER A 847 30.20 1.94 -46.47
CA SER A 847 31.57 2.43 -46.44
C SER A 847 31.78 3.64 -47.34
N ASP A 848 32.53 4.62 -46.84
CA ASP A 848 32.97 5.78 -47.61
C ASP A 848 34.48 5.75 -47.72
N SER A 849 35.01 5.73 -48.95
CA SER A 849 36.43 5.80 -49.24
C SER A 849 36.81 7.18 -49.79
N SER A 850 37.99 7.66 -49.42
CA SER A 850 38.57 8.89 -49.98
C SER A 850 40.09 8.79 -49.96
N GLY A 851 40.74 9.39 -50.94
CA GLY A 851 42.20 9.36 -50.99
C GLY A 851 42.78 10.09 -52.17
N VAL A 852 44.08 9.96 -52.32
CA VAL A 852 44.84 10.50 -53.43
C VAL A 852 45.84 9.46 -53.93
N ILE A 853 45.88 9.28 -55.23
CA ILE A 853 46.92 8.54 -55.93
C ILE A 853 47.83 9.58 -56.58
N PHE A 854 49.14 9.41 -56.48
CA PHE A 854 50.09 10.32 -57.12
C PHE A 854 51.28 9.53 -57.61
N GLY A 855 51.97 10.03 -58.63
CA GLY A 855 53.10 9.32 -59.19
C GLY A 855 53.80 10.08 -60.30
N ALA A 856 54.82 9.43 -60.85
CA ALA A 856 55.55 9.91 -62.01
C ALA A 856 55.86 8.72 -62.92
N GLU A 857 55.71 8.93 -64.23
CA GLU A 857 55.93 7.93 -65.27
C GLU A 857 56.74 8.53 -66.44
N THR A 858 57.57 7.71 -67.09
CA THR A 858 58.42 8.10 -68.22
C THR A 858 58.54 6.97 -69.24
N ALA A 859 58.95 7.30 -70.46
CA ALA A 859 59.24 6.30 -71.49
C ALA A 859 60.53 5.53 -71.13
N ALA A 860 60.45 4.21 -71.12
CA ALA A 860 61.61 3.32 -70.93
C ALA A 860 62.27 2.91 -72.25
N THR A 861 61.63 3.23 -73.39
CA THR A 861 62.12 2.93 -74.73
C THR A 861 62.05 4.18 -75.61
N SER A 862 63.03 4.35 -76.49
CA SER A 862 63.15 5.52 -77.38
C SER A 862 62.03 5.65 -78.42
N ASP A 863 61.31 4.55 -78.66
CA ASP A 863 60.10 4.52 -79.48
C ASP A 863 58.84 4.95 -78.70
N GLY A 864 58.93 5.25 -77.40
CA GLY A 864 57.85 5.67 -76.51
C GLY A 864 56.80 4.60 -76.22
N ASN A 865 57.05 3.34 -76.58
CA ASN A 865 56.06 2.26 -76.51
C ASN A 865 55.96 1.62 -75.12
N LEU A 866 57.02 1.64 -74.32
CA LEU A 866 57.03 1.15 -72.94
C LEU A 866 57.10 2.33 -71.98
N ILE A 867 56.10 2.47 -71.11
CA ILE A 867 56.05 3.47 -70.05
C ILE A 867 56.22 2.76 -68.71
N VAL A 868 57.11 3.27 -67.87
CA VAL A 868 57.32 2.79 -66.50
C VAL A 868 57.18 3.93 -65.51
N GLY A 869 56.69 3.63 -64.32
CA GLY A 869 56.50 4.68 -63.32
C GLY A 869 56.38 4.17 -61.90
N LEU A 870 56.51 5.11 -60.97
CA LEU A 870 56.31 4.92 -59.54
C LEU A 870 55.01 5.61 -59.13
N HIS A 871 54.28 5.03 -58.19
CA HIS A 871 53.09 5.64 -57.62
C HIS A 871 53.02 5.44 -56.10
N GLY A 872 52.37 6.38 -55.43
CA GLY A 872 51.92 6.27 -54.05
C GLY A 872 50.41 6.44 -53.97
N ALA A 873 49.81 5.86 -52.94
CA ALA A 873 48.41 6.10 -52.61
C ALA A 873 48.26 6.33 -51.10
N ALA A 874 47.61 7.42 -50.73
CA ALA A 874 47.22 7.72 -49.36
C ALA A 874 45.69 7.74 -49.29
N SER A 875 45.11 6.92 -48.42
CA SER A 875 43.67 6.71 -48.41
C SER A 875 43.11 6.57 -47.00
N LYS A 876 41.85 6.98 -46.84
CA LYS A 876 41.06 6.83 -45.62
C LYS A 876 39.72 6.20 -45.99
N GLN A 877 39.22 5.36 -45.09
CA GLN A 877 37.93 4.72 -45.22
C GLN A 877 37.16 4.75 -43.91
N LYS A 878 35.86 5.00 -43.99
CA LYS A 878 34.90 4.90 -42.89
C LYS A 878 33.94 3.76 -43.15
N VAL A 879 33.53 3.05 -42.12
CA VAL A 879 32.60 1.92 -42.17
C VAL A 879 31.56 2.07 -41.07
N ASN A 880 30.28 1.99 -41.42
CA ASN A 880 29.18 1.95 -40.46
C ASN A 880 28.46 0.61 -40.62
N LEU A 881 28.37 -0.17 -39.55
CA LEU A 881 27.72 -1.48 -39.54
C LEU A 881 26.19 -1.34 -39.59
N LYS A 882 25.52 -2.38 -40.10
CA LYS A 882 24.05 -2.49 -40.12
C LYS A 882 23.57 -3.66 -39.29
N ASP A 883 22.29 -3.60 -38.95
CA ASP A 883 21.56 -4.67 -38.28
C ASP A 883 21.89 -6.07 -38.85
N PRO A 884 22.09 -7.06 -37.97
CA PRO A 884 21.92 -7.01 -36.51
C PRO A 884 23.13 -6.45 -35.72
N LEU A 885 24.18 -6.00 -36.41
CA LEU A 885 25.40 -5.46 -35.79
C LEU A 885 25.38 -3.93 -35.72
N HIS A 886 26.04 -3.37 -34.72
CA HIS A 886 26.14 -1.92 -34.55
C HIS A 886 27.59 -1.51 -34.29
N GLY A 887 28.01 -0.41 -34.91
CA GLY A 887 29.36 0.11 -34.71
C GLY A 887 29.91 0.89 -35.89
N ASP A 888 31.03 1.55 -35.62
CA ASP A 888 31.70 2.48 -36.51
C ASP A 888 33.18 2.11 -36.60
N GLY A 889 33.73 2.06 -37.80
CA GLY A 889 35.13 1.73 -38.06
C GLY A 889 35.80 2.73 -39.00
N ASP A 890 37.10 2.90 -38.81
CA ASP A 890 37.94 3.79 -39.62
C ASP A 890 39.23 3.02 -40.00
N THR A 891 39.69 3.15 -41.25
CA THR A 891 41.02 2.69 -41.66
C THR A 891 41.76 3.78 -42.43
N THR A 892 43.07 3.89 -42.24
CA THR A 892 43.95 4.72 -43.07
C THR A 892 45.08 3.88 -43.62
N ALA A 893 45.41 4.06 -44.89
CA ALA A 893 46.44 3.30 -45.57
C ALA A 893 47.38 4.20 -46.37
N LEU A 894 48.66 3.81 -46.36
CA LEU A 894 49.69 4.38 -47.21
C LEU A 894 50.33 3.25 -48.00
N GLU A 895 50.33 3.40 -49.32
CA GLU A 895 50.82 2.40 -50.26
C GLU A 895 51.85 3.00 -51.21
N LEU A 896 52.81 2.17 -51.63
CA LEU A 896 53.83 2.49 -52.62
C LEU A 896 53.88 1.37 -53.66
N GLY A 897 54.01 1.73 -54.93
CA GLY A 897 54.02 0.77 -56.01
C GLY A 897 54.73 1.24 -57.25
N VAL A 898 54.91 0.29 -58.15
CA VAL A 898 55.52 0.46 -59.47
C VAL A 898 54.51 0.02 -60.52
N HIS A 899 54.58 0.58 -61.71
CA HIS A 899 53.73 0.18 -62.83
C HIS A 899 54.48 0.28 -64.15
N ALA A 900 54.02 -0.54 -65.11
CA ALA A 900 54.53 -0.58 -66.47
C ALA A 900 53.37 -0.74 -67.44
N ARG A 901 53.45 -0.08 -68.60
CA ARG A 901 52.48 -0.18 -69.69
C ARG A 901 53.20 -0.26 -71.01
N TYR A 902 52.78 -1.18 -71.87
CA TYR A 902 53.30 -1.32 -73.23
C TYR A 902 52.17 -1.15 -74.23
N ALA A 903 52.32 -0.23 -75.17
CA ALA A 903 51.44 -0.06 -76.32
C ALA A 903 52.21 0.54 -77.50
N ALA A 904 52.27 -0.15 -78.64
CA ALA A 904 52.93 0.37 -79.84
C ALA A 904 52.16 1.54 -80.48
N ASP A 905 50.83 1.45 -80.47
CA ASP A 905 49.91 2.52 -80.84
C ASP A 905 48.82 2.61 -79.74
N PRO A 906 48.63 3.78 -79.10
CA PRO A 906 47.56 3.96 -78.12
C PRO A 906 46.16 3.64 -78.65
N MET A 907 45.91 3.72 -79.96
CA MET A 907 44.59 3.47 -80.56
C MET A 907 44.48 2.12 -81.30
N ALA A 908 45.56 1.34 -81.42
CA ALA A 908 45.56 0.11 -82.22
C ALA A 908 46.54 -0.96 -81.72
N GLY A 909 46.18 -2.23 -81.90
CA GLY A 909 47.07 -3.36 -81.64
C GLY A 909 47.07 -3.85 -80.18
N SER A 910 48.02 -4.72 -79.85
CA SER A 910 48.15 -5.30 -78.51
C SER A 910 48.72 -4.29 -77.53
N TYR A 911 48.14 -4.25 -76.33
CA TYR A 911 48.70 -3.50 -75.20
C TYR A 911 48.77 -4.38 -73.95
N MET A 912 49.73 -4.08 -73.08
CA MET A 912 49.93 -4.76 -71.80
C MET A 912 50.03 -3.73 -70.68
N LEU A 913 49.57 -4.09 -69.51
CA LEU A 913 49.70 -3.30 -68.29
C LEU A 913 50.06 -4.21 -67.12
N GLY A 914 50.83 -3.67 -66.19
CA GLY A 914 51.16 -4.34 -64.96
C GLY A 914 51.46 -3.34 -63.85
N SER A 915 51.10 -3.69 -62.63
CA SER A 915 51.47 -2.91 -61.44
C SER A 915 51.67 -3.80 -60.23
N ALA A 916 52.63 -3.46 -59.39
CA ALA A 916 52.86 -4.11 -58.11
C ALA A 916 52.89 -3.04 -57.01
N ARG A 917 52.26 -3.32 -55.88
CA ARG A 917 52.09 -2.38 -54.78
C ARG A 917 52.18 -3.07 -53.43
N ILE A 918 52.76 -2.40 -52.45
CA ILE A 918 52.74 -2.79 -51.04
C ILE A 918 52.23 -1.63 -50.19
N GLY A 919 51.53 -1.94 -49.11
CA GLY A 919 50.91 -0.94 -48.25
C GLY A 919 50.95 -1.28 -46.77
N TYR A 920 50.80 -0.24 -45.97
CA TYR A 920 50.62 -0.33 -44.53
C TYR A 920 49.32 0.37 -44.15
N GLU A 921 48.51 -0.30 -43.31
CA GLU A 921 47.22 0.19 -42.85
C GLU A 921 47.20 0.29 -41.32
N THR A 922 46.52 1.31 -40.80
CA THR A 922 46.06 1.36 -39.41
C THR A 922 44.54 1.41 -39.39
N GLY A 923 43.92 0.66 -38.48
CA GLY A 923 42.47 0.58 -38.39
C GLY A 923 41.96 0.58 -36.96
N GLU A 924 40.75 1.08 -36.79
CA GLU A 924 40.00 1.10 -35.55
C GLU A 924 38.56 0.61 -35.82
N LEU A 925 37.99 -0.13 -34.87
CA LEU A 925 36.57 -0.49 -34.87
C LEU A 925 36.01 -0.29 -33.46
N LYS A 926 34.88 0.42 -33.38
CA LYS A 926 34.05 0.53 -32.18
C LYS A 926 32.78 -0.27 -32.40
N ARG A 927 32.66 -1.41 -31.74
CA ARG A 927 31.48 -2.28 -31.75
C ARG A 927 30.57 -1.89 -30.60
N LYS A 928 29.30 -1.64 -30.91
CA LYS A 928 28.26 -1.28 -29.93
C LYS A 928 27.35 -2.48 -29.72
N LEU A 929 27.08 -2.78 -28.46
CA LEU A 929 26.14 -3.81 -28.03
C LEU A 929 24.98 -3.13 -27.31
N ASP A 930 23.77 -3.54 -27.65
CA ASP A 930 22.54 -3.09 -27.01
C ASP A 930 21.47 -4.17 -27.12
N PHE A 931 21.13 -4.77 -25.98
CA PHE A 931 20.06 -5.76 -25.84
C PHE A 931 19.60 -5.86 -24.38
N ALA A 932 18.31 -6.07 -24.16
CA ALA A 932 17.69 -6.02 -22.83
C ALA A 932 18.11 -4.74 -22.08
N ASP A 933 18.77 -4.87 -20.93
CA ASP A 933 19.35 -3.81 -20.12
C ASP A 933 20.91 -3.83 -20.15
N TYR A 934 21.52 -4.60 -21.05
CA TYR A 934 22.98 -4.63 -21.24
C TYR A 934 23.38 -3.76 -22.43
N SER A 935 24.23 -2.77 -22.16
CA SER A 935 24.83 -1.91 -23.17
C SER A 935 26.33 -1.82 -22.98
N ALA A 936 27.08 -1.91 -24.08
CA ALA A 936 28.53 -1.84 -24.07
C ALA A 936 29.08 -1.25 -25.38
N GLU A 937 30.21 -0.53 -25.29
CA GLU A 937 31.00 -0.11 -26.44
C GLU A 937 32.41 -0.70 -26.30
N ASN A 938 32.80 -1.53 -27.27
CA ASN A 938 34.08 -2.21 -27.30
C ASN A 938 34.90 -1.70 -28.49
N LYS A 939 36.12 -1.25 -28.23
CA LYS A 939 37.03 -0.66 -29.21
C LYS A 939 38.26 -1.52 -29.42
N ALA A 940 38.61 -1.82 -30.66
CA ALA A 940 39.90 -2.40 -31.03
C ALA A 940 40.65 -1.53 -32.03
N ASP A 941 41.96 -1.47 -31.86
CA ASP A 941 42.91 -0.84 -32.78
C ASP A 941 43.80 -1.94 -33.38
N TRP A 942 44.13 -1.87 -34.67
CA TRP A 942 45.04 -2.81 -35.32
C TRP A 942 45.94 -2.17 -36.36
N THR A 943 47.00 -2.90 -36.69
CA THR A 943 47.90 -2.63 -37.80
C THR A 943 47.74 -3.71 -38.86
N GLY A 944 47.87 -3.33 -40.12
CA GLY A 944 47.71 -4.21 -41.26
C GLY A 944 48.72 -3.92 -42.36
N LYS A 945 48.90 -4.89 -43.24
CA LYS A 945 49.76 -4.80 -44.43
C LYS A 945 48.94 -5.25 -45.64
N SER A 946 49.19 -4.63 -46.79
CA SER A 946 48.58 -5.04 -48.05
C SER A 946 49.65 -5.26 -49.12
N ALA A 947 49.37 -6.19 -50.03
CA ALA A 947 50.14 -6.37 -51.26
C ALA A 947 49.17 -6.57 -52.42
N SER A 948 49.41 -5.88 -53.53
CA SER A 948 48.60 -6.00 -54.74
C SER A 948 49.49 -6.18 -55.97
N LEU A 949 49.14 -7.15 -56.80
CA LEU A 949 49.74 -7.41 -58.10
C LEU A 949 48.65 -7.42 -59.16
N VAL A 950 48.81 -6.60 -60.19
CA VAL A 950 47.94 -6.56 -61.35
C VAL A 950 48.76 -6.89 -62.59
N GLY A 951 48.23 -7.76 -63.43
CA GLY A 951 48.76 -8.03 -64.76
C GLY A 951 47.62 -8.17 -65.76
N GLY A 952 47.76 -7.61 -66.94
CA GLY A 952 46.74 -7.73 -67.96
C GLY A 952 47.11 -7.07 -69.26
N GLY A 953 46.14 -7.02 -70.16
CA GLY A 953 46.32 -6.44 -71.48
C GLY A 953 45.10 -6.68 -72.35
N GLY A 954 45.19 -6.25 -73.58
CA GLY A 954 44.11 -6.35 -74.54
C GLY A 954 44.58 -6.12 -75.96
N TYR A 955 43.63 -6.05 -76.89
CA TYR A 955 43.89 -5.74 -78.29
C TYR A 955 42.90 -4.71 -78.79
N ARG A 956 43.37 -3.56 -79.29
CA ARG A 956 42.52 -2.47 -79.78
C ARG A 956 42.32 -2.57 -81.27
N PHE A 957 41.07 -2.64 -81.70
CA PHE A 957 40.69 -2.45 -83.08
C PHE A 957 40.40 -0.96 -83.32
N LYS A 958 41.20 -0.33 -84.18
CA LYS A 958 40.96 1.05 -84.62
C LYS A 958 39.72 1.06 -85.51
N LEU A 959 38.59 1.53 -84.98
CA LEU A 959 37.31 1.60 -85.71
C LEU A 959 37.29 2.77 -86.69
N ASN A 960 37.89 3.90 -86.29
CA ASN A 960 38.16 5.07 -87.12
C ASN A 960 39.37 5.85 -86.56
N GLU A 961 39.68 7.03 -87.08
CA GLU A 961 40.83 7.83 -86.62
C GLU A 961 40.76 8.25 -85.14
N ASN A 962 39.55 8.32 -84.57
CA ASN A 962 39.28 8.87 -83.24
C ASN A 962 38.75 7.83 -82.24
N VAL A 963 38.44 6.60 -82.66
CA VAL A 963 37.76 5.60 -81.82
C VAL A 963 38.39 4.23 -81.99
N SER A 964 38.69 3.60 -80.87
CA SER A 964 39.12 2.21 -80.77
C SER A 964 38.25 1.42 -79.80
N LEU A 965 38.08 0.13 -80.07
CA LEU A 965 37.35 -0.82 -79.23
C LEU A 965 38.07 -2.15 -79.24
N GLY A 966 38.11 -2.85 -78.12
CA GLY A 966 38.88 -4.09 -78.02
C GLY A 966 38.53 -4.94 -76.80
N PRO A 967 38.85 -6.24 -76.82
CA PRO A 967 38.84 -7.05 -75.61
C PRO A 967 39.93 -6.64 -74.63
N ILE A 968 39.61 -6.73 -73.35
CA ILE A 968 40.55 -6.58 -72.22
C ILE A 968 40.45 -7.78 -71.29
N ALA A 969 41.60 -8.23 -70.79
CA ALA A 969 41.69 -9.22 -69.73
C ALA A 969 42.72 -8.77 -68.68
N THR A 970 42.33 -8.81 -67.40
CA THR A 970 43.23 -8.51 -66.27
C THR A 970 43.09 -9.57 -65.18
N LEU A 971 44.16 -9.74 -64.42
CA LEU A 971 44.23 -10.57 -63.23
C LEU A 971 44.81 -9.72 -62.10
N THR A 972 44.08 -9.61 -60.99
CA THR A 972 44.46 -8.84 -59.81
C THR A 972 44.55 -9.78 -58.61
N TYR A 973 45.75 -9.96 -58.07
CA TYR A 973 45.97 -10.62 -56.78
C TYR A 973 46.13 -9.55 -55.70
N THR A 974 45.36 -9.68 -54.61
CA THR A 974 45.45 -8.81 -53.44
C THR A 974 45.51 -9.66 -52.19
N SER A 975 46.50 -9.41 -51.34
CA SER A 975 46.63 -10.06 -50.04
C SER A 975 46.64 -9.02 -48.93
N LEU A 976 45.85 -9.28 -47.89
CA LEU A 976 45.67 -8.43 -46.73
C LEU A 976 46.08 -9.21 -45.48
N TRP A 977 46.98 -8.64 -44.69
CA TRP A 977 47.38 -9.18 -43.39
C TRP A 977 46.99 -8.20 -42.30
N ARG A 978 46.35 -8.71 -41.24
CA ARG A 978 45.97 -7.95 -40.05
C ARG A 978 46.55 -8.61 -38.81
N ASP A 979 47.23 -7.84 -37.97
CA ASP A 979 47.74 -8.32 -36.70
C ASP A 979 46.60 -8.66 -35.73
N GLY A 980 46.86 -9.58 -34.79
CA GLY A 980 45.89 -9.90 -33.75
C GLY A 980 45.66 -8.69 -32.84
N THR A 981 44.43 -8.52 -32.37
CA THR A 981 44.06 -7.38 -31.54
C THR A 981 43.19 -7.80 -30.36
N HIS A 982 43.00 -6.87 -29.43
CA HIS A 982 42.22 -7.06 -28.21
C HIS A 982 41.35 -5.82 -27.99
N GLU A 983 40.04 -6.04 -27.87
CA GLU A 983 39.10 -4.98 -27.58
C GLU A 983 39.28 -4.45 -26.16
N LYS A 984 39.15 -3.13 -26.01
CA LYS A 984 39.02 -2.42 -24.75
C LYS A 984 37.57 -1.98 -24.60
N GLY A 985 36.98 -2.14 -23.42
CA GLY A 985 35.56 -1.82 -23.21
C GLY A 985 35.00 -2.57 -22.01
N ALA A 986 33.78 -3.06 -22.15
CA ALA A 986 33.06 -3.75 -21.09
C ALA A 986 33.58 -5.19 -20.90
N ASP A 987 33.93 -5.56 -19.66
CA ASP A 987 34.60 -6.84 -19.38
C ASP A 987 33.79 -8.07 -19.81
N GLY A 988 32.46 -7.94 -19.84
CA GLY A 988 31.48 -8.95 -20.25
C GLY A 988 31.61 -9.41 -21.68
N SER A 989 31.92 -8.48 -22.60
CA SER A 989 31.69 -8.65 -24.03
C SER A 989 32.89 -8.33 -24.93
N THR A 990 34.01 -7.90 -24.34
CA THR A 990 35.27 -7.64 -25.08
C THR A 990 35.86 -8.92 -25.66
N LEU A 991 36.41 -8.80 -26.86
CA LEU A 991 37.00 -9.92 -27.62
C LEU A 991 38.52 -9.81 -27.74
N LYS A 992 39.19 -10.96 -27.72
CA LYS A 992 40.57 -11.11 -28.19
C LYS A 992 40.55 -11.83 -29.54
N LEU A 993 41.12 -11.19 -30.54
CA LEU A 993 41.10 -11.63 -31.94
C LEU A 993 42.49 -12.08 -32.35
N LYS A 994 42.57 -13.23 -33.03
CA LYS A 994 43.84 -13.64 -33.65
C LYS A 994 44.12 -12.84 -34.91
N SER A 995 45.40 -12.80 -35.28
CA SER A 995 45.86 -12.28 -36.56
C SER A 995 45.17 -13.01 -37.71
N GLN A 996 44.93 -12.29 -38.81
CA GLN A 996 44.16 -12.78 -39.94
C GLN A 996 44.85 -12.44 -41.25
N GLN A 997 44.73 -13.34 -42.24
CA GLN A 997 45.11 -13.09 -43.63
C GLN A 997 43.89 -13.30 -44.53
N PHE A 998 43.75 -12.48 -45.58
CA PHE A 998 42.75 -12.66 -46.62
C PHE A 998 43.38 -12.46 -48.00
N ASP A 999 43.12 -13.39 -48.91
CA ASP A 999 43.67 -13.41 -50.26
C ASP A 999 42.54 -13.36 -51.29
N SER A 1000 42.67 -12.48 -52.28
CA SER A 1000 41.75 -12.31 -53.40
C SER A 1000 42.53 -12.44 -54.71
N LEU A 1001 41.98 -13.20 -55.65
CA LEU A 1001 42.45 -13.31 -57.03
C LEU A 1001 41.27 -13.05 -57.97
N ARG A 1002 41.14 -11.79 -58.37
CA ARG A 1002 40.08 -11.33 -59.27
C ARG A 1002 40.53 -11.41 -60.71
N SER A 1003 39.86 -12.22 -61.52
CA SER A 1003 39.96 -12.13 -62.98
C SER A 1003 38.92 -11.14 -63.50
N SER A 1004 39.25 -10.39 -64.54
CA SER A 1004 38.33 -9.46 -65.18
C SER A 1004 38.47 -9.56 -66.69
N ILE A 1005 37.38 -9.89 -67.38
CA ILE A 1005 37.35 -10.06 -68.84
C ILE A 1005 36.25 -9.18 -69.41
N GLY A 1006 36.52 -8.43 -70.47
CA GLY A 1006 35.54 -7.51 -71.00
C GLY A 1006 35.95 -6.77 -72.25
N LEU A 1007 35.35 -5.60 -72.44
CA LEU A 1007 35.60 -4.69 -73.55
C LEU A 1007 36.13 -3.36 -73.02
N ASN A 1008 37.12 -2.79 -73.70
CA ASN A 1008 37.62 -1.44 -73.51
C ASN A 1008 37.44 -0.63 -74.79
N SER A 1009 37.03 0.63 -74.64
CA SER A 1009 37.00 1.61 -75.72
C SER A 1009 37.88 2.80 -75.35
N ALA A 1010 38.68 3.28 -76.29
CA ALA A 1010 39.44 4.52 -76.13
C ALA A 1010 39.15 5.43 -77.31
N MET A 1011 38.87 6.70 -77.01
CA MET A 1011 38.48 7.73 -77.96
C MET A 1011 39.40 8.94 -77.81
N ASN A 1012 39.78 9.55 -78.93
CA ASN A 1012 40.61 10.75 -78.97
C ASN A 1012 40.07 11.72 -80.03
N PHE A 1013 39.46 12.81 -79.59
CA PHE A 1013 38.88 13.85 -80.45
C PHE A 1013 39.77 15.09 -80.43
N PRO A 1014 40.56 15.35 -81.48
CA PRO A 1014 41.38 16.55 -81.56
C PRO A 1014 40.52 17.82 -81.68
N LEU A 1015 41.00 18.92 -81.11
CA LEU A 1015 40.42 20.26 -81.12
C LEU A 1015 41.45 21.29 -81.63
N ASP A 1016 40.98 22.46 -82.05
CA ASP A 1016 41.85 23.54 -82.52
C ASP A 1016 42.88 23.99 -81.46
N GLY A 1017 44.09 24.28 -81.90
CA GLY A 1017 45.17 24.80 -81.03
C GLY A 1017 45.86 23.75 -80.16
N GLY A 1018 45.96 22.49 -80.62
CA GLY A 1018 46.71 21.43 -79.93
C GLY A 1018 45.98 20.80 -78.74
N LYS A 1019 44.67 21.04 -78.62
CA LYS A 1019 43.80 20.51 -77.57
C LYS A 1019 43.15 19.21 -78.02
N ALA A 1020 42.68 18.39 -77.09
CA ALA A 1020 41.97 17.15 -77.39
C ALA A 1020 41.03 16.75 -76.24
N ILE A 1021 39.94 16.05 -76.58
CA ILE A 1021 39.10 15.34 -75.62
C ILE A 1021 39.38 13.85 -75.78
N LYS A 1022 39.90 13.23 -74.73
CA LYS A 1022 40.12 11.79 -74.66
C LYS A 1022 39.02 11.18 -73.79
N ALA A 1023 38.45 10.08 -74.20
CA ALA A 1023 37.45 9.37 -73.41
C ALA A 1023 37.73 7.88 -73.42
N GLU A 1024 37.52 7.22 -72.29
CA GLU A 1024 37.65 5.78 -72.14
C GLU A 1024 36.38 5.19 -71.53
N GLY A 1025 36.03 4.00 -71.98
CA GLY A 1025 34.93 3.22 -71.46
C GLY A 1025 35.39 1.78 -71.26
N GLN A 1026 34.98 1.15 -70.18
CA GLN A 1026 35.28 -0.24 -69.90
C GLN A 1026 34.08 -0.94 -69.28
N ILE A 1027 33.80 -2.14 -69.79
CA ILE A 1027 32.79 -3.05 -69.26
C ILE A 1027 33.47 -4.39 -69.05
N THR A 1028 33.47 -4.93 -67.83
CA THR A 1028 34.08 -6.22 -67.51
C THR A 1028 33.13 -7.12 -66.74
N TRP A 1029 33.23 -8.42 -66.96
CA TRP A 1029 32.80 -9.43 -65.99
C TRP A 1029 34.00 -9.74 -65.10
N ASN A 1030 33.80 -9.57 -63.79
CA ASN A 1030 34.79 -9.80 -62.75
C ASN A 1030 34.43 -11.10 -62.03
N HIS A 1031 35.40 -11.99 -61.84
CA HIS A 1031 35.23 -13.26 -61.14
C HIS A 1031 36.34 -13.50 -60.11
N GLU A 1032 35.97 -13.71 -58.85
CA GLU A 1032 36.86 -14.04 -57.73
C GLU A 1032 37.14 -15.54 -57.66
N LEU A 1033 38.41 -15.91 -57.81
CA LEU A 1033 38.86 -17.29 -57.95
C LEU A 1033 39.20 -17.96 -56.61
N LEU A 1034 39.51 -17.19 -55.55
CA LEU A 1034 39.86 -17.75 -54.23
C LEU A 1034 38.63 -17.90 -53.31
N ASP A 1035 38.86 -18.33 -52.06
CA ASP A 1035 37.78 -18.42 -51.07
C ASP A 1035 37.32 -17.01 -50.69
N THR A 1036 36.02 -16.77 -50.77
CA THR A 1036 35.41 -15.50 -50.42
C THR A 1036 35.08 -15.40 -48.94
N ASN A 1037 35.26 -16.47 -48.17
CA ASN A 1037 34.96 -16.49 -46.74
C ASN A 1037 36.16 -16.08 -45.88
N LEU A 1038 35.89 -15.25 -44.88
CA LEU A 1038 36.79 -14.94 -43.78
C LEU A 1038 36.37 -15.74 -42.55
N ILE A 1039 37.31 -16.50 -41.99
CA ILE A 1039 37.17 -17.12 -40.68
C ILE A 1039 37.95 -16.27 -39.68
N GLN A 1040 37.27 -15.74 -38.65
CA GLN A 1040 37.91 -14.98 -37.58
C GLN A 1040 37.80 -15.75 -36.27
N ASP A 1041 38.94 -16.24 -35.78
CA ASP A 1041 39.08 -16.82 -34.43
C ASP A 1041 39.00 -15.72 -33.36
N ALA A 1042 38.22 -15.97 -32.31
CA ALA A 1042 38.07 -15.10 -31.16
C ALA A 1042 38.00 -15.89 -29.83
N THR A 1043 38.28 -15.19 -28.73
CA THR A 1043 37.91 -15.59 -27.37
C THR A 1043 37.31 -14.37 -26.67
N PHE A 1044 36.44 -14.57 -25.69
CA PHE A 1044 36.13 -13.46 -24.78
C PHE A 1044 37.37 -13.10 -23.96
N ALA A 1045 37.71 -11.81 -23.93
CA ALA A 1045 38.96 -11.26 -23.42
C ALA A 1045 39.26 -11.67 -21.97
N ASN A 1046 38.25 -11.61 -21.12
CA ASN A 1046 38.37 -11.76 -19.67
C ASN A 1046 37.86 -13.11 -19.15
N TYR A 1047 37.81 -14.11 -20.01
CA TYR A 1047 37.43 -15.49 -19.69
C TYR A 1047 38.63 -16.43 -19.93
N GLN A 1048 38.59 -17.65 -19.38
CA GLN A 1048 39.67 -18.64 -19.45
C GLN A 1048 39.79 -19.31 -20.83
N GLY A 1049 39.86 -18.52 -21.91
CA GLY A 1049 40.36 -18.95 -23.22
C GLY A 1049 39.44 -19.84 -24.06
N VAL A 1050 38.14 -19.90 -23.78
CA VAL A 1050 37.15 -20.60 -24.63
C VAL A 1050 37.10 -19.93 -26.00
N LYS A 1051 37.36 -20.71 -27.05
CA LYS A 1051 37.50 -20.24 -28.43
C LYS A 1051 36.20 -20.42 -29.18
N PHE A 1052 35.87 -19.43 -29.98
CA PHE A 1052 34.79 -19.49 -30.95
C PHE A 1052 35.24 -18.74 -32.21
N LYS A 1053 34.53 -18.94 -33.32
CA LYS A 1053 34.88 -18.29 -34.59
C LYS A 1053 33.65 -17.73 -35.26
N SER A 1054 33.85 -16.72 -36.09
CA SER A 1054 32.86 -16.32 -37.09
C SER A 1054 33.32 -16.71 -38.47
N LYS A 1055 32.38 -17.10 -39.33
CA LYS A 1055 32.60 -17.28 -40.76
C LYS A 1055 31.69 -16.33 -41.52
N ASN A 1056 32.27 -15.43 -42.31
CA ASN A 1056 31.53 -14.43 -43.08
C ASN A 1056 32.06 -14.36 -44.51
N THR A 1057 31.18 -14.21 -45.49
CA THR A 1057 31.53 -13.97 -46.89
C THR A 1057 31.88 -12.49 -47.07
N VAL A 1058 33.10 -12.21 -47.52
CA VAL A 1058 33.69 -10.87 -47.68
C VAL A 1058 33.23 -10.20 -48.97
N MET A 1059 33.05 -10.98 -50.04
CA MET A 1059 32.52 -10.52 -51.32
C MET A 1059 31.82 -11.65 -52.08
N ASP A 1060 30.91 -11.28 -52.97
CA ASP A 1060 30.36 -12.19 -53.98
C ASP A 1060 31.41 -12.53 -55.05
N ARG A 1061 31.28 -13.71 -55.66
CA ARG A 1061 32.24 -14.17 -56.67
C ARG A 1061 32.18 -13.39 -57.97
N ASP A 1062 30.99 -12.97 -58.39
CA ASP A 1062 30.76 -12.41 -59.71
C ASP A 1062 30.28 -10.96 -59.64
N SER A 1063 30.81 -10.09 -60.50
CA SER A 1063 30.26 -8.75 -60.73
C SER A 1063 30.43 -8.27 -62.16
N MET A 1064 29.65 -7.26 -62.55
CA MET A 1064 29.92 -6.49 -63.76
C MET A 1064 30.56 -5.16 -63.39
N GLY A 1065 31.82 -4.96 -63.78
CA GLY A 1065 32.51 -3.69 -63.65
C GLY A 1065 32.11 -2.75 -64.79
N LEU A 1066 31.71 -1.52 -64.46
CA LEU A 1066 31.47 -0.45 -65.40
C LEU A 1066 32.37 0.74 -65.06
N ARG A 1067 33.10 1.26 -66.06
CA ARG A 1067 33.98 2.42 -65.88
C ARG A 1067 33.90 3.35 -67.08
N GLY A 1068 33.95 4.64 -66.81
CA GLY A 1068 34.11 5.69 -67.81
C GLY A 1068 35.07 6.77 -67.32
N SER A 1069 35.92 7.27 -68.21
CA SER A 1069 36.81 8.40 -67.93
C SER A 1069 36.80 9.38 -69.10
N VAL A 1070 36.95 10.67 -68.80
CA VAL A 1070 37.13 11.73 -69.81
C VAL A 1070 38.29 12.60 -69.36
N ARG A 1071 39.22 12.87 -70.27
CA ARG A 1071 40.37 13.77 -70.07
C ARG A 1071 40.35 14.87 -71.13
N TYR A 1072 40.50 16.11 -70.68
CA TYR A 1072 40.64 17.28 -71.53
C TYR A 1072 42.10 17.74 -71.52
N GLN A 1073 42.71 17.71 -72.70
CA GLN A 1073 44.06 18.20 -72.91
C GLN A 1073 44.03 19.72 -73.06
N ILE A 1074 44.52 20.43 -72.04
CA ILE A 1074 44.47 21.89 -71.94
C ILE A 1074 45.58 22.52 -72.80
N SER A 1075 46.76 21.89 -72.79
CA SER A 1075 47.95 22.25 -73.56
C SER A 1075 48.72 21.00 -73.95
N GLU A 1076 49.84 21.14 -74.66
CA GLU A 1076 50.72 20.01 -74.97
C GLU A 1076 51.20 19.27 -73.70
N ASN A 1077 51.25 19.96 -72.56
CA ASN A 1077 51.87 19.48 -71.32
C ASN A 1077 50.89 19.20 -70.18
N VAL A 1078 49.58 19.52 -70.30
CA VAL A 1078 48.64 19.40 -69.17
C VAL A 1078 47.33 18.74 -69.61
N ASP A 1079 46.98 17.62 -68.98
CA ASP A 1079 45.68 16.96 -69.08
C ASP A 1079 44.92 17.06 -67.74
N ILE A 1080 43.62 17.39 -67.77
CA ILE A 1080 42.71 17.28 -66.61
C ILE A 1080 41.63 16.27 -66.91
N GLY A 1081 41.38 15.35 -65.99
CA GLY A 1081 40.40 14.27 -66.17
C GLY A 1081 39.39 14.15 -65.05
N ALA A 1082 38.30 13.47 -65.38
CA ALA A 1082 37.32 12.95 -64.43
C ALA A 1082 36.94 11.53 -64.82
N GLY A 1083 36.71 10.67 -63.82
CA GLY A 1083 36.30 9.29 -64.05
C GLY A 1083 35.26 8.81 -63.03
N VAL A 1084 34.45 7.85 -63.45
CA VAL A 1084 33.45 7.16 -62.61
C VAL A 1084 33.55 5.65 -62.83
N ALA A 1085 33.38 4.88 -61.75
CA ALA A 1085 33.33 3.43 -61.81
C ALA A 1085 32.33 2.85 -60.81
N SER A 1086 31.73 1.71 -61.15
CA SER A 1086 30.76 0.98 -60.33
C SER A 1086 30.87 -0.53 -60.58
N ASP A 1087 30.67 -1.33 -59.54
CA ASP A 1087 30.42 -2.77 -59.65
C ASP A 1087 28.91 -3.02 -59.54
N LEU A 1088 28.34 -3.68 -60.55
CA LEU A 1088 26.93 -4.01 -60.65
C LEU A 1088 26.69 -5.52 -60.52
N PHE A 1089 25.43 -5.88 -60.27
CA PHE A 1089 24.93 -7.27 -60.21
C PHE A 1089 25.51 -8.17 -59.12
N ARG A 1090 26.18 -7.60 -58.11
CA ARG A 1090 26.45 -8.28 -56.83
C ARG A 1090 25.19 -8.25 -55.94
N THR A 1091 24.92 -9.33 -55.24
CA THR A 1091 23.70 -9.49 -54.43
C THR A 1091 23.76 -8.57 -53.21
N GLY A 1092 22.75 -7.72 -53.04
CA GLY A 1092 22.69 -6.80 -51.89
C GLY A 1092 23.82 -5.76 -51.82
N TYR A 1093 24.62 -5.62 -52.88
CA TYR A 1093 25.80 -4.77 -52.94
C TYR A 1093 25.64 -3.68 -54.01
N ASN A 1094 25.98 -2.44 -53.65
CA ASN A 1094 26.09 -1.33 -54.59
C ASN A 1094 27.38 -0.57 -54.31
N SER A 1095 28.11 -0.17 -55.36
CA SER A 1095 29.26 0.71 -55.24
C SER A 1095 29.25 1.80 -56.31
N VAL A 1096 29.73 2.98 -55.95
CA VAL A 1096 30.03 4.05 -56.89
C VAL A 1096 31.31 4.73 -56.44
N SER A 1097 32.21 4.96 -57.39
CA SER A 1097 33.46 5.66 -57.15
C SER A 1097 33.73 6.68 -58.24
N GLY A 1098 34.37 7.78 -57.87
CA GLY A 1098 34.77 8.85 -58.77
C GLY A 1098 36.20 9.28 -58.52
N ASN A 1099 36.84 9.84 -59.54
CA ASN A 1099 38.16 10.45 -59.43
C ASN A 1099 38.25 11.70 -60.31
N LEU A 1100 39.16 12.60 -59.94
CA LEU A 1100 39.65 13.67 -60.80
C LEU A 1100 41.13 13.42 -61.03
N SER A 1101 41.66 13.68 -62.22
CA SER A 1101 43.09 13.57 -62.51
C SER A 1101 43.65 14.89 -63.00
N LEU A 1102 44.90 15.17 -62.62
CA LEU A 1102 45.74 16.18 -63.25
C LEU A 1102 47.05 15.49 -63.63
N ASP A 1103 47.37 15.57 -64.91
CA ASP A 1103 48.57 14.98 -65.46
C ASP A 1103 49.41 16.10 -66.09
N TRP A 1104 50.68 16.21 -65.68
CA TRP A 1104 51.58 17.28 -66.10
C TRP A 1104 52.87 16.69 -66.68
N ARG A 1105 53.18 17.09 -67.92
CA ARG A 1105 54.36 16.65 -68.68
C ARG A 1105 55.43 17.74 -68.68
N PHE A 1106 56.69 17.38 -68.47
CA PHE A 1106 57.82 18.31 -68.40
C PHE A 1106 59.14 17.70 -68.87
#